data_AF-A0A5C2SEB9-F1
#
_entry.id   AF-A0A5C2SEB9-F1
#
_cell.length_a   1.000
_cell.length_b   1.000
_cell.length_c   1.000
_cell.angle_alpha   90.00
_cell.angle_beta   90.00
_cell.angle_gamma   90.00
#
_symmetry.space_group_name_H-M   'P 1'
#
loop_
_entity.id
_entity.type
_entity.pdbx_description
1 polymer ?
#
loop_
_entity_poly.entity_id
_entity_poly.type
_entity_poly.pdbx_seq_one_letter_code
_entity_poly.pdbx_strand_id
1 'polypeptide(L)'
;MQIDGQPGPSKRSPRSSAGPKPRAASVPATLRANAYQVGYVYSSKMMTHSCARGHPEQPERISRIFDILREHDCLSKMKQLPIRRVLREEALLVHSTSLWDKVLALHVLTEQDIADSESYYNDLSLYVHPTTPYAAQLSAGGVIEACLAVARGEVKKAFAIVRPPGHHAEPDEHMGFCFFNNVSIAAKVVQLRTPIKKILILDWYVHHGNGTQRAFYDDPSVLYISLHRYEGGNFYPNGPFGAMTSTGEDAGVGFSVNIPWPERGMGDADYLLAFQKIVMPIAMEFAPELVIISAGFDAAEGDDLGECHVSPAGYAHMTHMLCSLAGGKVVVALEGGYCLDAIANSALAVAQTILGEVPPQMESLVACESATETIYAVAMEQSKYWKNLDPKKCEPIEEMEPVATPLPEILKAYRQDYLFQEFGMVEIPLMQPALVERFKGQVACTSDIMQNETLVVFVHELGNIRVELNSLMYCDVREEHSYLVDCTKQLMTWAKGRGYAMLDVNVLERPSPKQKLRHTEDHAGAALVYLWDNYIQLSDARRVILIGHGPGCAPVMSLIQQRPSSIMKMVRGVVQVVGLHTVPATPRDVVELRQWYYDNSIVIVPNTHNIFHSAKMLKKHGTIFHIAEEKPIKLIIKAMPGIQRFVEDKLGEGTKVNGDSDR
;
A
#
# COMPACT_ATOMS: atom_id res chain seq x y z
N MET A 1 50.67 30.48 56.56
CA MET A 1 51.77 31.46 56.70
C MET A 1 51.46 32.59 55.73
N GLN A 2 51.31 33.79 56.25
CA GLN A 2 50.79 34.98 55.59
C GLN A 2 51.95 35.80 54.99
N ILE A 3 51.60 36.76 54.12
CA ILE A 3 52.25 38.08 53.88
C ILE A 3 52.77 38.32 52.44
N ASP A 4 51.95 39.08 51.71
CA ASP A 4 52.16 40.38 51.02
C ASP A 4 53.24 40.64 49.95
N GLY A 5 52.82 41.43 48.95
CA GLY A 5 53.57 42.64 48.55
C GLY A 5 53.79 42.88 47.05
N GLN A 6 52.86 43.58 46.38
CA GLN A 6 53.15 44.47 45.23
C GLN A 6 53.77 45.82 45.72
N PRO A 7 54.20 46.83 44.91
CA PRO A 7 54.03 47.09 43.45
C PRO A 7 55.23 47.76 42.69
N GLY A 8 55.08 47.97 41.37
CA GLY A 8 55.52 49.22 40.70
C GLY A 8 56.56 49.13 39.56
N PRO A 9 56.56 50.04 38.57
CA PRO A 9 56.58 49.66 37.15
C PRO A 9 57.73 50.24 36.30
N SER A 10 57.98 49.66 35.12
CA SER A 10 58.64 50.35 34.00
C SER A 10 58.25 49.71 32.65
N LYS A 11 57.42 50.46 31.90
CA LYS A 11 57.10 50.33 30.45
C LYS A 11 58.39 50.64 29.65
N ARG A 12 58.73 50.13 28.45
CA ARG A 12 57.96 49.69 27.28
C ARG A 12 58.98 49.16 26.24
N SER A 13 58.66 48.11 25.48
CA SER A 13 58.95 48.02 24.02
C SER A 13 58.17 46.84 23.41
N PRO A 14 57.70 46.92 22.15
CA PRO A 14 56.70 46.01 21.61
C PRO A 14 57.35 44.78 20.97
N ARG A 15 56.88 43.58 21.32
CA ARG A 15 57.18 42.35 20.58
C ARG A 15 55.92 41.87 19.88
N SER A 16 56.02 41.82 18.55
CA SER A 16 55.09 41.18 17.63
C SER A 16 54.92 39.70 17.96
N SER A 17 53.68 39.28 18.22
CA SER A 17 53.30 37.89 18.42
C SER A 17 53.33 37.13 17.10
N ALA A 18 54.30 36.24 16.95
CA ALA A 18 54.28 35.18 15.94
C ALA A 18 53.26 34.11 16.37
N GLY A 19 52.11 34.08 15.71
CA GLY A 19 51.15 32.97 15.81
C GLY A 19 51.62 31.74 15.03
N PRO A 20 51.04 30.55 15.29
CA PRO A 20 51.46 29.31 14.65
C PRO A 20 51.09 29.32 13.16
N LYS A 21 52.06 28.99 12.30
CA LYS A 21 51.87 28.83 10.85
C LYS A 21 50.88 27.68 10.57
N PRO A 22 49.85 27.87 9.73
CA PRO A 22 49.04 26.75 9.27
C PRO A 22 49.88 25.85 8.37
N ARG A 23 49.86 24.55 8.64
CA ARG A 23 50.38 23.50 7.75
C ARG A 23 49.65 23.64 6.41
N ALA A 24 50.38 24.02 5.37
CA ALA A 24 49.87 24.01 4.01
C ALA A 24 49.47 22.58 3.63
N ALA A 25 48.16 22.32 3.53
CA ALA A 25 47.66 21.16 2.82
C ALA A 25 48.00 21.35 1.34
N SER A 26 49.04 20.67 0.88
CA SER A 26 49.39 20.59 -0.53
C SER A 26 48.37 19.68 -1.24
N VAL A 27 47.19 20.24 -1.53
CA VAL A 27 46.30 19.72 -2.56
C VAL A 27 46.28 20.78 -3.66
N PRO A 28 46.70 20.45 -4.90
CA PRO A 28 46.68 21.41 -5.99
C PRO A 28 45.25 21.92 -6.21
N ALA A 29 45.07 23.24 -6.23
CA ALA A 29 43.86 23.92 -6.68
C ALA A 29 43.69 23.78 -8.20
N THR A 30 43.50 22.56 -8.69
CA THR A 30 43.16 22.26 -10.08
C THR A 30 41.87 21.45 -10.13
N LEU A 31 40.85 21.90 -9.41
CA LEU A 31 39.49 21.79 -9.91
C LEU A 31 39.23 23.08 -10.66
N ARG A 32 39.23 23.05 -11.99
CA ARG A 32 38.47 24.07 -12.72
C ARG A 32 37.10 24.07 -12.07
N ALA A 33 36.67 25.21 -11.53
CA ALA A 33 35.27 25.35 -11.14
C ALA A 33 34.46 25.07 -12.40
N ASN A 34 33.87 23.87 -12.51
CA ASN A 34 32.98 23.58 -13.62
C ASN A 34 31.86 24.62 -13.52
N ALA A 35 31.74 25.47 -14.53
CA ALA A 35 30.76 26.55 -14.56
C ALA A 35 29.32 26.02 -14.35
N TYR A 36 29.09 24.76 -14.70
CA TYR A 36 27.83 24.06 -14.55
C TYR A 36 27.93 22.93 -13.53
N GLN A 37 27.02 22.92 -12.56
CA GLN A 37 26.84 21.82 -11.61
C GLN A 37 25.84 20.76 -12.10
N VAL A 38 24.99 21.12 -13.08
CA VAL A 38 23.94 20.26 -13.62
C VAL A 38 24.14 20.09 -15.12
N GLY A 39 24.00 18.86 -15.63
CA GLY A 39 23.99 18.57 -17.05
C GLY A 39 22.60 18.20 -17.57
N TYR A 40 22.39 18.25 -18.89
CA TYR A 40 21.19 17.70 -19.51
C TYR A 40 21.52 16.98 -20.81
N VAL A 41 20.72 15.98 -21.16
CA VAL A 41 20.76 15.28 -22.44
C VAL A 41 19.45 15.49 -23.16
N TYR A 42 19.51 15.90 -24.42
CA TYR A 42 18.36 16.05 -25.31
C TYR A 42 18.79 15.92 -26.77
N SER A 43 17.93 15.32 -27.60
CA SER A 43 18.08 15.30 -29.05
C SER A 43 16.72 15.13 -29.72
N SER A 44 16.38 16.07 -30.61
CA SER A 44 15.17 15.96 -31.44
C SER A 44 15.17 14.74 -32.36
N LYS A 45 16.32 14.08 -32.59
CA LYS A 45 16.37 12.84 -33.38
C LYS A 45 15.58 11.69 -32.75
N MET A 46 15.39 11.69 -31.43
CA MET A 46 14.52 10.73 -30.75
C MET A 46 13.04 10.93 -31.11
N MET A 47 12.65 12.09 -31.65
CA MET A 47 11.30 12.38 -32.14
C MET A 47 10.96 11.64 -33.44
N THR A 48 11.95 11.02 -34.10
CA THR A 48 11.70 10.25 -35.32
C THR A 48 10.91 8.97 -35.09
N HIS A 49 10.87 8.44 -33.86
CA HIS A 49 9.96 7.36 -33.45
C HIS A 49 8.57 7.96 -33.21
N SER A 50 7.63 7.74 -34.12
CA SER A 50 6.30 8.36 -34.09
C SER A 50 5.21 7.42 -34.60
N CYS A 51 4.01 7.56 -34.06
CA CYS A 51 2.83 6.82 -34.51
C CYS A 51 1.95 7.68 -35.41
N ALA A 52 1.61 7.21 -36.61
CA ALA A 52 0.77 7.94 -37.56
C ALA A 52 -0.69 8.10 -37.11
N ARG A 53 -1.20 7.19 -36.27
CA ARG A 53 -2.62 7.15 -35.82
C ARG A 53 -2.87 7.91 -34.51
N GLY A 54 -1.85 8.59 -33.97
CA GLY A 54 -1.88 9.16 -32.62
C GLY A 54 -1.71 8.08 -31.55
N HIS A 55 -0.95 8.40 -30.50
CA HIS A 55 -0.63 7.47 -29.41
C HIS A 55 -0.26 8.28 -28.16
N PRO A 56 -0.57 7.83 -26.93
CA PRO A 56 -0.23 8.57 -25.71
C PRO A 56 1.28 8.85 -25.58
N GLU A 57 2.12 7.86 -25.88
CA GLU A 57 3.56 8.06 -26.06
C GLU A 57 3.81 8.70 -27.44
N GLN A 58 4.16 9.99 -27.44
CA GLN A 58 4.32 10.82 -28.64
C GLN A 58 5.59 11.69 -28.58
N PRO A 59 6.15 12.11 -29.74
CA PRO A 59 7.35 12.92 -29.81
C PRO A 59 7.32 14.22 -29.00
N GLU A 60 6.16 14.84 -28.90
CA GLU A 60 5.91 16.11 -28.24
C GLU A 60 6.26 16.07 -26.75
N ARG A 61 6.27 14.89 -26.13
CA ARG A 61 6.63 14.71 -24.72
C ARG A 61 8.01 15.30 -24.39
N ILE A 62 9.02 15.02 -25.22
CA ILE A 62 10.37 15.53 -24.97
C ILE A 62 10.58 16.96 -25.46
N SER A 63 9.88 17.39 -26.52
CA SER A 63 10.02 18.77 -27.02
C SER A 63 9.34 19.76 -26.08
N ARG A 64 8.15 19.42 -25.53
CA ARG A 64 7.45 20.27 -24.55
C ARG A 64 8.26 20.46 -23.27
N ILE A 65 8.91 19.41 -22.76
CA ILE A 65 9.86 19.54 -21.63
C ILE A 65 11.03 20.44 -22.03
N PHE A 66 11.65 20.20 -23.18
CA PHE A 66 12.79 21.00 -23.61
C PHE A 66 12.43 22.50 -23.77
N ASP A 67 11.26 22.79 -24.34
CA ASP A 67 10.76 24.15 -24.56
C ASP A 67 10.46 24.86 -23.23
N ILE A 68 9.75 24.21 -22.29
CA ILE A 68 9.43 24.85 -21.00
C ILE A 68 10.69 25.12 -20.17
N LEU A 69 11.68 24.23 -20.22
CA LEU A 69 12.98 24.44 -19.55
C LEU A 69 13.77 25.59 -20.19
N ARG A 70 13.64 25.80 -21.50
CA ARG A 70 14.22 26.95 -22.20
C ARG A 70 13.53 28.24 -21.80
N GLU A 71 12.20 28.25 -21.77
CA GLU A 71 11.37 29.40 -21.41
C GLU A 71 11.63 29.89 -19.98
N HIS A 72 11.93 28.97 -19.06
CA HIS A 72 12.24 29.26 -17.65
C HIS A 72 13.75 29.39 -17.36
N ASP A 73 14.58 29.59 -18.39
CA ASP A 73 16.03 29.83 -18.26
C ASP A 73 16.77 28.71 -17.48
N CYS A 74 16.27 27.48 -17.52
CA CYS A 74 16.94 26.34 -16.90
C CYS A 74 18.11 25.85 -17.75
N LEU A 75 17.93 25.76 -19.07
CA LEU A 75 18.95 25.21 -19.98
C LEU A 75 20.23 26.07 -20.03
N SER A 76 20.13 27.38 -19.85
CA SER A 76 21.28 28.28 -19.81
C SER A 76 22.16 28.06 -18.57
N LYS A 77 21.59 27.46 -17.51
CA LYS A 77 22.25 27.12 -16.24
C LYS A 77 22.72 25.67 -16.20
N MET A 78 22.52 24.91 -17.28
CA MET A 78 22.92 23.50 -17.38
C MET A 78 23.92 23.30 -18.52
N LYS A 79 24.76 22.27 -18.38
CA LYS A 79 25.67 21.82 -19.45
C LYS A 79 24.97 20.83 -20.36
N GLN A 80 24.88 21.10 -21.66
CA GLN A 80 24.47 20.07 -22.61
C GLN A 80 25.53 18.96 -22.66
N LEU A 81 25.12 17.75 -22.30
CA LEU A 81 25.94 16.54 -22.35
C LEU A 81 25.81 15.87 -23.73
N PRO A 82 26.85 15.16 -24.19
CA PRO A 82 26.78 14.44 -25.45
C PRO A 82 25.73 13.32 -25.40
N ILE A 83 25.17 13.00 -26.56
CA ILE A 83 24.28 11.85 -26.77
C ILE A 83 24.85 10.99 -27.90
N ARG A 84 24.83 9.68 -27.69
CA ARG A 84 25.29 8.68 -28.67
C ARG A 84 24.34 7.49 -28.67
N ARG A 85 24.52 6.61 -29.67
CA ARG A 85 23.87 5.30 -29.66
C ARG A 85 24.53 4.43 -28.60
N VAL A 86 23.72 3.67 -27.86
CA VAL A 86 24.21 2.57 -27.02
C VAL A 86 24.96 1.55 -27.87
N LEU A 87 26.06 1.03 -27.34
CA LEU A 87 26.82 -0.04 -27.97
C LEU A 87 26.16 -1.40 -27.69
N ARG A 88 26.32 -2.36 -28.60
CA ARG A 88 25.78 -3.71 -28.41
C ARG A 88 26.26 -4.33 -27.10
N GLU A 89 27.56 -4.24 -26.83
CA GLU A 89 28.18 -4.75 -25.59
C GLU A 89 27.63 -4.10 -24.31
N GLU A 90 27.17 -2.85 -24.38
CA GLU A 90 26.56 -2.15 -23.25
C GLU A 90 25.12 -2.64 -23.04
N ALA A 91 24.33 -2.76 -24.12
CA ALA A 91 22.97 -3.26 -24.03
C ALA A 91 22.92 -4.72 -23.52
N LEU A 92 23.90 -5.54 -23.91
CA LEU A 92 24.02 -6.93 -23.47
C LEU A 92 24.44 -7.11 -22.00
N LEU A 93 24.72 -6.02 -21.27
CA LEU A 93 24.89 -6.10 -19.82
C LEU A 93 23.57 -6.36 -19.08
N VAL A 94 22.44 -6.12 -19.75
CA VAL A 94 21.09 -6.28 -19.18
C VAL A 94 20.23 -7.18 -20.05
N HIS A 95 20.30 -7.00 -21.37
CA HIS A 95 19.43 -7.69 -22.30
C HIS A 95 20.11 -8.87 -22.96
N SER A 96 19.30 -9.84 -23.39
CA SER A 96 19.81 -10.94 -24.20
C SER A 96 20.13 -10.51 -25.62
N THR A 97 20.91 -11.35 -26.30
CA THR A 97 21.14 -11.20 -27.74
C THR A 97 19.82 -11.24 -28.52
N SER A 98 18.85 -12.04 -28.07
CA SER A 98 17.54 -12.12 -28.72
C SER A 98 16.81 -10.78 -28.69
N LEU A 99 16.73 -10.11 -27.54
CA LEU A 99 16.07 -8.81 -27.47
C LEU A 99 16.76 -7.76 -28.34
N TRP A 100 18.10 -7.70 -28.29
CA TRP A 100 18.87 -6.78 -29.13
C TRP A 100 18.54 -6.96 -30.61
N ASP A 101 18.51 -8.20 -31.09
CA ASP A 101 18.23 -8.53 -32.48
C ASP A 101 16.75 -8.22 -32.84
N LYS A 102 15.79 -8.54 -31.96
CA LYS A 102 14.36 -8.17 -32.12
C LYS A 102 14.20 -6.67 -32.33
N VAL A 103 14.80 -5.85 -31.45
CA VAL A 103 14.70 -4.39 -31.53
C VAL A 103 15.34 -3.88 -32.82
N LEU A 104 16.54 -4.35 -33.19
CA LEU A 104 17.19 -3.89 -34.43
C LEU A 104 16.43 -4.29 -35.70
N ALA A 105 15.76 -5.45 -35.70
CA ALA A 105 14.97 -5.91 -36.84
C ALA A 105 13.81 -4.97 -37.19
N LEU A 106 13.33 -4.15 -36.25
CA LEU A 106 12.29 -3.15 -36.53
C LEU A 106 12.69 -2.16 -37.63
N HIS A 107 13.99 -1.95 -37.86
CA HIS A 107 14.49 -1.01 -38.87
C HIS A 107 14.14 -1.41 -40.31
N VAL A 108 13.97 -2.71 -40.56
CA VAL A 108 13.71 -3.22 -41.91
C VAL A 108 12.22 -3.48 -42.18
N LEU A 109 11.35 -3.24 -41.19
CA LEU A 109 9.91 -3.41 -41.36
C LEU A 109 9.35 -2.39 -42.35
N THR A 110 8.53 -2.88 -43.27
CA THR A 110 7.73 -2.04 -44.16
C THR A 110 6.44 -1.58 -43.47
N GLU A 111 5.74 -0.61 -44.04
CA GLU A 111 4.42 -0.19 -43.54
C GLU A 111 3.42 -1.36 -43.50
N GLN A 112 3.51 -2.29 -44.46
CA GLN A 112 2.67 -3.49 -44.48
C GLN A 112 3.04 -4.46 -43.36
N ASP A 113 4.34 -4.69 -43.11
CA ASP A 113 4.77 -5.57 -42.01
C ASP A 113 4.30 -5.01 -40.65
N ILE A 114 4.36 -3.69 -40.46
CA ILE A 114 3.89 -3.02 -39.24
C ILE A 114 2.37 -3.17 -39.09
N ALA A 115 1.60 -3.02 -40.18
CA ALA A 115 0.16 -3.22 -40.16
C ALA A 115 -0.21 -4.68 -39.84
N ASP A 116 0.50 -5.65 -40.44
CA ASP A 116 0.25 -7.08 -40.24
C ASP A 116 0.63 -7.55 -38.83
N SER A 117 1.56 -6.87 -38.17
CA SER A 117 2.02 -7.16 -36.80
C SER A 117 1.41 -6.24 -35.72
N GLU A 118 0.45 -5.38 -36.08
CA GLU A 118 -0.18 -4.41 -35.17
C GLU A 118 -0.75 -5.07 -33.92
N SER A 119 -1.46 -6.20 -34.06
CA SER A 119 -2.01 -6.93 -32.91
C SER A 119 -0.94 -7.43 -31.94
N TYR A 120 0.19 -7.93 -32.46
CA TYR A 120 1.28 -8.45 -31.63
C TYR A 120 1.92 -7.33 -30.78
N TYR A 121 2.18 -6.17 -31.38
CA TYR A 121 2.75 -5.05 -30.64
C TYR A 121 1.74 -4.42 -29.68
N ASN A 122 0.46 -4.37 -30.03
CA ASN A 122 -0.58 -3.90 -29.11
C ASN A 122 -0.69 -4.78 -27.85
N ASP A 123 -0.59 -6.11 -27.99
CA ASP A 123 -0.60 -7.04 -26.84
C ASP A 123 0.59 -6.78 -25.89
N LEU A 124 1.72 -6.31 -26.43
CA LEU A 124 2.90 -5.90 -25.66
C LEU A 124 2.82 -4.43 -25.18
N SER A 125 1.73 -3.72 -25.48
CA SER A 125 1.60 -2.28 -25.26
C SER A 125 2.72 -1.48 -25.94
N LEU A 126 2.91 -1.72 -27.24
CA LEU A 126 3.92 -1.08 -28.08
C LEU A 126 3.31 -0.56 -29.38
N TYR A 127 3.93 0.50 -29.90
CA TYR A 127 3.87 0.82 -31.33
C TYR A 127 5.29 0.85 -31.89
N VAL A 128 5.44 0.49 -33.16
CA VAL A 128 6.76 0.40 -33.81
C VAL A 128 6.83 1.26 -35.07
N HIS A 129 8.05 1.65 -35.43
CA HIS A 129 8.37 2.42 -36.61
C HIS A 129 9.80 2.06 -37.09
N PRO A 130 10.16 2.19 -38.37
CA PRO A 130 11.50 1.84 -38.86
C PRO A 130 12.66 2.64 -38.22
N THR A 131 12.35 3.77 -37.59
CA THR A 131 13.31 4.60 -36.84
C THR A 131 13.34 4.29 -35.34
N THR A 132 12.42 3.46 -34.84
CA THR A 132 12.39 3.02 -33.43
C THR A 132 13.75 2.57 -32.93
N PRO A 133 14.54 1.73 -33.66
CA PRO A 133 15.81 1.25 -33.14
C PRO A 133 16.82 2.38 -32.96
N TYR A 134 16.80 3.35 -33.88
CA TYR A 134 17.67 4.52 -33.80
C TYR A 134 17.33 5.39 -32.59
N ALA A 135 16.03 5.68 -32.37
CA ALA A 135 15.58 6.44 -31.21
C ALA A 135 15.88 5.70 -29.89
N ALA A 136 15.57 4.40 -29.80
CA ALA A 136 15.84 3.56 -28.63
C ALA A 136 17.33 3.54 -28.26
N GLN A 137 18.21 3.41 -29.26
CA GLN A 137 19.65 3.44 -29.02
C GLN A 137 20.16 4.81 -28.54
N LEU A 138 19.59 5.90 -29.06
CA LEU A 138 19.92 7.25 -28.58
C LEU A 138 19.40 7.48 -27.16
N SER A 139 18.21 6.98 -26.83
CA SER A 139 17.63 7.06 -25.49
C SER A 139 18.54 6.41 -24.45
N ALA A 140 18.85 5.12 -24.63
CA ALA A 140 19.74 4.38 -23.75
C ALA A 140 21.14 5.00 -23.67
N GLY A 141 21.73 5.37 -24.81
CA GLY A 141 23.05 5.99 -24.84
C GLY A 141 23.07 7.38 -24.19
N GLY A 142 21.98 8.14 -24.25
CA GLY A 142 21.83 9.41 -23.55
C GLY A 142 21.83 9.25 -22.03
N VAL A 143 21.09 8.27 -21.50
CA VAL A 143 21.08 7.99 -20.06
C VAL A 143 22.44 7.48 -19.59
N ILE A 144 23.13 6.66 -20.39
CA ILE A 144 24.51 6.23 -20.11
C ILE A 144 25.45 7.45 -19.98
N GLU A 145 25.43 8.38 -20.93
CA GLU A 145 26.33 9.54 -20.89
C GLU A 145 26.00 10.48 -19.71
N ALA A 146 24.72 10.68 -19.38
CA ALA A 146 24.31 11.42 -18.20
C ALA A 146 24.86 10.78 -16.91
N CYS A 147 24.71 9.46 -16.77
CA CYS A 147 25.20 8.72 -15.61
C CYS A 147 26.72 8.72 -15.51
N LEU A 148 27.43 8.53 -16.61
CA LEU A 148 28.90 8.57 -16.63
C LEU A 148 29.43 9.96 -16.28
N ALA A 149 28.82 11.03 -16.79
CA ALA A 149 29.22 12.41 -16.46
C ALA A 149 29.08 12.71 -14.96
N VAL A 150 28.00 12.25 -14.32
CA VAL A 150 27.80 12.36 -12.87
C VAL A 150 28.77 11.48 -12.10
N ALA A 151 28.92 10.22 -12.50
CA ALA A 151 29.79 9.25 -11.83
C ALA A 151 31.27 9.68 -11.85
N ARG A 152 31.72 10.32 -12.93
CA ARG A 152 33.08 10.86 -13.12
C ARG A 152 33.29 12.24 -12.49
N GLY A 153 32.23 12.87 -11.98
CA GLY A 153 32.30 14.21 -11.38
C GLY A 153 32.43 15.35 -12.39
N GLU A 154 32.06 15.14 -13.65
CA GLU A 154 32.03 16.21 -14.68
C GLU A 154 30.89 17.19 -14.41
N VAL A 155 29.77 16.69 -13.91
CA VAL A 155 28.65 17.45 -13.32
C VAL A 155 28.23 16.75 -12.04
N LYS A 156 27.53 17.44 -11.15
CA LYS A 156 27.03 16.87 -9.90
C LYS A 156 25.70 16.13 -10.11
N LYS A 157 24.84 16.65 -10.98
CA LYS A 157 23.53 16.07 -11.33
C LYS A 157 23.30 16.13 -12.82
N ALA A 158 22.38 15.32 -13.34
CA ALA A 158 21.98 15.39 -14.74
C ALA A 158 20.49 15.10 -14.95
N PHE A 159 19.90 15.65 -16.02
CA PHE A 159 18.57 15.29 -16.51
C PHE A 159 18.64 14.79 -17.96
N ALA A 160 18.38 13.50 -18.17
CA ALA A 160 18.23 12.90 -19.49
C ALA A 160 16.78 13.00 -19.97
N ILE A 161 16.52 13.92 -20.89
CA ILE A 161 15.21 14.16 -21.54
C ILE A 161 15.17 13.26 -22.79
N VAL A 162 14.84 12.00 -22.58
CA VAL A 162 14.99 10.93 -23.58
C VAL A 162 13.67 10.25 -23.91
N ARG A 163 13.60 9.63 -25.10
CA ARG A 163 12.53 8.71 -25.50
C ARG A 163 13.02 7.76 -26.59
N PRO A 164 12.50 6.53 -26.72
CA PRO A 164 11.46 5.90 -25.90
C PRO A 164 11.88 5.66 -24.43
N PRO A 165 10.92 5.44 -23.51
CA PRO A 165 11.18 5.04 -22.12
C PRO A 165 11.85 3.65 -22.06
N GLY A 166 12.21 3.18 -20.87
CA GLY A 166 12.97 1.95 -20.69
C GLY A 166 12.54 1.00 -19.58
N HIS A 167 11.92 1.47 -18.50
CA HIS A 167 11.81 0.69 -17.26
C HIS A 167 10.97 -0.61 -17.35
N HIS A 168 10.11 -0.78 -18.36
CA HIS A 168 9.36 -2.01 -18.63
C HIS A 168 10.12 -3.05 -19.47
N ALA A 169 11.18 -2.66 -20.19
CA ALA A 169 11.93 -3.58 -21.03
C ALA A 169 12.65 -4.62 -20.16
N GLU A 170 12.20 -5.87 -20.24
CA GLU A 170 12.79 -7.01 -19.54
C GLU A 170 14.08 -7.46 -20.23
N PRO A 171 14.91 -8.33 -19.60
CA PRO A 171 16.10 -8.86 -20.25
C PRO A 171 15.84 -9.48 -21.64
N ASP A 172 14.70 -10.13 -21.83
CA ASP A 172 14.36 -10.89 -23.05
C ASP A 172 13.18 -10.34 -23.87
N GLU A 173 12.49 -9.31 -23.38
CA GLU A 173 11.28 -8.78 -24.03
C GLU A 173 11.14 -7.26 -23.93
N HIS A 174 10.64 -6.68 -25.02
CA HIS A 174 10.27 -5.28 -25.13
C HIS A 174 8.76 -5.16 -24.92
N MET A 175 8.34 -4.18 -24.10
CA MET A 175 6.93 -4.00 -23.72
C MET A 175 6.72 -2.63 -23.09
N GLY A 176 5.46 -2.18 -22.98
CA GLY A 176 5.10 -0.97 -22.22
C GLY A 176 5.81 0.28 -22.74
N PHE A 177 5.82 0.46 -24.06
CA PHE A 177 6.55 1.53 -24.78
C PHE A 177 8.08 1.46 -24.69
N CYS A 178 8.64 0.45 -24.01
CA CYS A 178 10.07 0.33 -23.73
C CYS A 178 10.74 -0.72 -24.63
N PHE A 179 11.85 -0.34 -25.27
CA PHE A 179 12.62 -1.21 -26.17
C PHE A 179 13.95 -1.67 -25.55
N PHE A 180 14.63 -0.75 -24.85
CA PHE A 180 15.81 -1.04 -24.03
C PHE A 180 15.60 -0.41 -22.67
N ASN A 181 16.07 -1.08 -21.63
CA ASN A 181 16.01 -0.56 -20.27
C ASN A 181 17.14 0.43 -20.03
N ASN A 182 16.85 1.69 -20.37
CA ASN A 182 17.82 2.79 -20.37
C ASN A 182 18.55 2.92 -19.02
N VAL A 183 17.80 2.90 -17.91
CA VAL A 183 18.32 3.05 -16.55
C VAL A 183 19.15 1.84 -16.13
N SER A 184 18.67 0.62 -16.40
CA SER A 184 19.39 -0.60 -16.03
C SER A 184 20.72 -0.73 -16.78
N ILE A 185 20.72 -0.44 -18.09
CA ILE A 185 21.95 -0.45 -18.89
C ILE A 185 22.92 0.59 -18.34
N ALA A 186 22.46 1.81 -18.06
CA ALA A 186 23.31 2.87 -17.52
C ALA A 186 23.91 2.51 -16.16
N ALA A 187 23.13 1.88 -15.27
CA ALA A 187 23.62 1.40 -13.98
C ALA A 187 24.75 0.36 -14.13
N LYS A 188 24.55 -0.68 -14.97
CA LYS A 188 25.61 -1.68 -15.23
C LYS A 188 26.84 -1.07 -15.90
N VAL A 189 26.67 -0.13 -16.84
CA VAL A 189 27.79 0.58 -17.47
C VAL A 189 28.58 1.42 -16.47
N VAL A 190 27.90 2.11 -15.54
CA VAL A 190 28.56 2.86 -14.46
C VAL A 190 29.35 1.92 -13.55
N GLN A 191 28.75 0.80 -13.14
CA GLN A 191 29.43 -0.22 -12.33
C GLN A 191 30.66 -0.79 -13.05
N LEU A 192 30.57 -1.00 -14.36
CA LEU A 192 31.68 -1.52 -15.16
C LEU A 192 32.81 -0.49 -15.35
N ARG A 193 32.47 0.76 -15.66
CA ARG A 193 33.42 1.78 -16.13
C ARG A 193 33.88 2.77 -15.06
N THR A 194 33.35 2.68 -13.85
CA THR A 194 33.68 3.59 -12.74
C THR A 194 33.85 2.85 -11.41
N PRO A 195 34.38 3.50 -10.37
CA PRO A 195 34.46 2.92 -9.04
C PRO A 195 33.11 2.77 -8.32
N ILE A 196 32.04 3.41 -8.80
CA ILE A 196 30.70 3.36 -8.18
C ILE A 196 30.14 1.94 -8.32
N LYS A 197 29.79 1.31 -7.20
CA LYS A 197 29.20 -0.04 -7.16
C LYS A 197 27.79 -0.04 -6.61
N LYS A 198 27.49 0.79 -5.61
CA LYS A 198 26.18 0.83 -4.98
C LYS A 198 25.28 1.88 -5.62
N ILE A 199 24.25 1.44 -6.33
CA ILE A 199 23.34 2.33 -7.06
C ILE A 199 21.93 2.19 -6.49
N LEU A 200 21.29 3.31 -6.18
CA LEU A 200 19.86 3.36 -5.92
C LEU A 200 19.15 3.73 -7.21
N ILE A 201 18.22 2.90 -7.65
CA ILE A 201 17.24 3.23 -8.68
C ILE A 201 15.91 3.48 -7.98
N LEU A 202 15.45 4.73 -8.00
CA LEU A 202 14.10 5.07 -7.56
C LEU A 202 13.20 5.23 -8.77
N ASP A 203 12.10 4.49 -8.80
CA ASP A 203 11.06 4.58 -9.80
C ASP A 203 9.77 5.16 -9.21
N TRP A 204 9.39 6.36 -9.65
CA TRP A 204 8.14 7.00 -9.25
C TRP A 204 7.13 7.08 -10.40
N TYR A 205 7.40 6.38 -11.51
CA TYR A 205 6.41 6.20 -12.58
C TYR A 205 5.21 5.41 -12.03
N VAL A 206 4.00 5.72 -12.49
CA VAL A 206 2.79 5.17 -11.86
C VAL A 206 2.64 3.67 -12.10
N HIS A 207 3.30 3.09 -13.11
CA HIS A 207 3.32 1.65 -13.32
C HIS A 207 4.60 1.02 -12.75
N HIS A 208 4.51 -0.26 -12.40
CA HIS A 208 5.67 -1.01 -11.93
C HIS A 208 6.72 -1.18 -13.05
N GLY A 209 7.96 -0.74 -12.82
CA GLY A 209 9.11 -1.01 -13.69
C GLY A 209 9.59 -2.47 -13.61
N ASN A 210 8.77 -3.41 -14.06
CA ASN A 210 9.03 -4.86 -14.02
C ASN A 210 10.37 -5.25 -14.67
N GLY A 211 10.75 -4.59 -15.77
CA GLY A 211 12.02 -4.83 -16.43
C GLY A 211 13.22 -4.44 -15.58
N THR A 212 13.15 -3.27 -14.91
CA THR A 212 14.20 -2.81 -14.00
C THR A 212 14.30 -3.71 -12.78
N GLN A 213 13.17 -4.09 -12.17
CA GLN A 213 13.18 -5.03 -11.05
C GLN A 213 13.79 -6.38 -11.45
N ARG A 214 13.42 -6.93 -12.61
CA ARG A 214 13.97 -8.20 -13.11
C ARG A 214 15.47 -8.14 -13.35
N ALA A 215 15.98 -7.03 -13.88
CA ALA A 215 17.39 -6.87 -14.22
C ALA A 215 18.35 -6.89 -12.99
N PHE A 216 17.82 -6.66 -11.79
CA PHE A 216 18.61 -6.59 -10.55
C PHE A 216 18.02 -7.45 -9.42
N TYR A 217 17.12 -8.37 -9.73
CA TYR A 217 16.36 -9.10 -8.70
C TYR A 217 17.24 -9.94 -7.77
N ASP A 218 18.41 -10.38 -8.26
CA ASP A 218 19.44 -11.15 -7.56
C ASP A 218 20.68 -10.31 -7.16
N ASP A 219 20.69 -8.99 -7.42
CA ASP A 219 21.88 -8.13 -7.30
C ASP A 219 21.81 -7.18 -6.09
N PRO A 220 22.51 -7.45 -4.98
CA PRO A 220 22.50 -6.59 -3.79
C PRO A 220 23.25 -5.25 -3.99
N SER A 221 23.97 -5.08 -5.09
CA SER A 221 24.68 -3.83 -5.38
C SER A 221 23.76 -2.76 -5.98
N VAL A 222 22.55 -3.13 -6.40
CA VAL A 222 21.55 -2.21 -6.93
C VAL A 222 20.27 -2.33 -6.11
N LEU A 223 19.93 -1.25 -5.40
CA LEU A 223 18.66 -1.14 -4.69
C LEU A 223 17.62 -0.55 -5.65
N TYR A 224 16.55 -1.29 -5.91
CA TYR A 224 15.40 -0.83 -6.69
C TYR A 224 14.23 -0.54 -5.75
N ILE A 225 13.70 0.70 -5.80
CA ILE A 225 12.51 1.10 -5.06
C ILE A 225 11.48 1.64 -6.05
N SER A 226 10.25 1.12 -6.04
CA SER A 226 9.17 1.56 -6.93
C SER A 226 7.91 1.92 -6.17
N LEU A 227 7.32 3.09 -6.49
CA LEU A 227 5.99 3.49 -6.05
C LEU A 227 5.06 3.46 -7.26
N HIS A 228 4.04 2.60 -7.24
CA HIS A 228 3.21 2.37 -8.43
C HIS A 228 1.78 1.97 -8.06
N ARG A 229 0.82 2.28 -8.92
CA ARG A 229 -0.55 1.76 -8.85
C ARG A 229 -0.53 0.27 -9.14
N TYR A 230 -1.16 -0.51 -8.25
CA TYR A 230 -1.11 -1.96 -8.29
C TYR A 230 -2.49 -2.60 -8.34
N GLU A 231 -3.45 -2.12 -7.54
CA GLU A 231 -4.83 -2.64 -7.49
C GLU A 231 -4.93 -4.16 -7.34
N GLY A 232 -4.05 -4.74 -6.52
CA GLY A 232 -3.95 -6.20 -6.34
C GLY A 232 -3.43 -6.96 -7.55
N GLY A 233 -2.66 -6.29 -8.43
CA GLY A 233 -2.13 -6.86 -9.67
C GLY A 233 -3.06 -6.72 -10.87
N ASN A 234 -4.10 -5.88 -10.76
CA ASN A 234 -5.05 -5.62 -11.84
C ASN A 234 -4.69 -4.39 -12.69
N PHE A 235 -3.80 -3.52 -12.21
CA PHE A 235 -3.25 -2.43 -13.00
C PHE A 235 -2.00 -2.89 -13.78
N TYR A 236 -1.78 -2.34 -14.98
CA TYR A 236 -0.66 -2.71 -15.85
C TYR A 236 0.70 -2.56 -15.11
N PRO A 237 1.66 -3.49 -15.26
CA PRO A 237 1.73 -4.63 -16.19
C PRO A 237 1.03 -5.92 -15.70
N ASN A 238 0.20 -5.83 -14.67
CA ASN A 238 -0.55 -6.92 -14.06
C ASN A 238 0.32 -7.98 -13.35
N GLY A 239 -0.35 -8.76 -12.49
CA GLY A 239 0.25 -9.93 -11.85
C GLY A 239 0.97 -9.64 -10.52
N PRO A 240 1.62 -10.66 -9.95
CA PRO A 240 2.11 -10.61 -8.58
C PRO A 240 3.47 -9.89 -8.41
N PHE A 241 4.19 -9.59 -9.49
CA PHE A 241 5.61 -9.19 -9.41
C PHE A 241 5.83 -7.78 -8.85
N GLY A 242 4.85 -6.89 -8.98
CA GLY A 242 4.83 -5.57 -8.32
C GLY A 242 4.34 -5.61 -6.86
N ALA A 243 4.01 -6.78 -6.31
CA ALA A 243 3.56 -6.85 -4.93
C ALA A 243 4.68 -6.48 -3.94
N MET A 244 4.30 -5.99 -2.75
CA MET A 244 5.24 -5.67 -1.67
C MET A 244 6.07 -6.86 -1.18
N THR A 245 5.61 -8.09 -1.44
CA THR A 245 6.29 -9.36 -1.11
C THR A 245 7.32 -9.81 -2.14
N SER A 246 7.42 -9.14 -3.30
CA SER A 246 8.45 -9.42 -4.31
C SER A 246 9.72 -8.64 -3.95
N THR A 247 10.53 -9.22 -3.07
CA THR A 247 11.63 -8.50 -2.38
C THR A 247 13.04 -8.83 -2.89
N GLY A 248 13.17 -9.56 -3.99
CA GLY A 248 14.43 -10.06 -4.53
C GLY A 248 14.60 -11.57 -4.34
N GLU A 249 15.67 -12.12 -4.89
CA GLU A 249 16.05 -13.52 -4.73
C GLU A 249 17.55 -13.67 -4.49
N ASP A 250 17.97 -14.84 -4.02
CA ASP A 250 19.37 -15.15 -3.71
C ASP A 250 20.07 -14.05 -2.90
N ALA A 251 21.13 -13.45 -3.43
CA ALA A 251 21.86 -12.38 -2.76
C ALA A 251 21.12 -11.03 -2.79
N GLY A 252 20.15 -10.85 -3.70
CA GLY A 252 19.35 -9.64 -3.89
C GLY A 252 18.13 -9.53 -2.97
N VAL A 253 17.84 -10.53 -2.12
CA VAL A 253 16.75 -10.46 -1.14
C VAL A 253 16.89 -9.21 -0.25
N GLY A 254 15.83 -8.40 -0.22
CA GLY A 254 15.74 -7.12 0.48
C GLY A 254 16.09 -5.90 -0.38
N PHE A 255 16.64 -6.07 -1.59
CA PHE A 255 17.10 -4.99 -2.47
C PHE A 255 16.10 -4.63 -3.58
N SER A 256 14.92 -5.27 -3.59
CA SER A 256 13.73 -4.81 -4.33
C SER A 256 12.64 -4.39 -3.35
N VAL A 257 12.20 -3.13 -3.43
CA VAL A 257 11.17 -2.56 -2.54
C VAL A 257 10.02 -2.00 -3.36
N ASN A 258 8.88 -2.67 -3.30
CA ASN A 258 7.65 -2.21 -3.94
C ASN A 258 6.73 -1.53 -2.94
N ILE A 259 6.21 -0.36 -3.30
CA ILE A 259 5.15 0.38 -2.63
C ILE A 259 3.92 0.36 -3.55
N PRO A 260 3.08 -0.69 -3.47
CA PRO A 260 1.99 -0.93 -4.41
C PRO A 260 0.71 -0.22 -3.95
N TRP A 261 0.37 0.90 -4.57
CA TRP A 261 -0.85 1.62 -4.26
C TRP A 261 -2.08 0.76 -4.57
N PRO A 262 -3.01 0.59 -3.59
CA PRO A 262 -4.14 -0.32 -3.73
C PRO A 262 -5.23 0.23 -4.66
N GLU A 263 -5.20 1.53 -4.96
CA GLU A 263 -6.19 2.24 -5.75
C GLU A 263 -5.58 3.50 -6.39
N ARG A 264 -6.31 4.10 -7.34
CA ARG A 264 -6.02 5.42 -7.94
C ARG A 264 -6.22 6.56 -6.94
N GLY A 265 -5.85 7.77 -7.34
CA GLY A 265 -6.14 9.00 -6.59
C GLY A 265 -5.09 9.37 -5.53
N MET A 266 -3.96 8.66 -5.51
CA MET A 266 -2.84 8.97 -4.61
C MET A 266 -2.25 10.33 -4.94
N GLY A 267 -2.03 11.16 -3.93
CA GLY A 267 -1.55 12.53 -4.10
C GLY A 267 -0.23 12.81 -3.39
N ASP A 268 0.10 14.10 -3.31
CA ASP A 268 1.34 14.59 -2.69
C ASP A 268 1.56 14.05 -1.28
N ALA A 269 0.52 14.05 -0.43
CA ALA A 269 0.62 13.60 0.95
C ALA A 269 1.05 12.13 1.06
N ASP A 270 0.52 11.29 0.18
CA ASP A 270 0.74 9.84 0.17
C ASP A 270 2.17 9.50 -0.27
N TYR A 271 2.62 10.12 -1.37
CA TYR A 271 3.98 9.97 -1.88
C TYR A 271 5.01 10.51 -0.89
N LEU A 272 4.79 11.68 -0.30
CA LEU A 272 5.72 12.25 0.69
C LEU A 272 5.78 11.39 1.96
N LEU A 273 4.66 10.84 2.42
CA LEU A 273 4.65 9.93 3.56
C LEU A 273 5.45 8.66 3.25
N ALA A 274 5.26 8.06 2.07
CA ALA A 274 6.04 6.91 1.62
C ALA A 274 7.54 7.21 1.55
N PHE A 275 7.91 8.41 1.09
CA PHE A 275 9.30 8.84 1.09
C PHE A 275 9.90 8.93 2.49
N GLN A 276 9.18 9.57 3.41
CA GLN A 276 9.64 9.78 4.77
C GLN A 276 9.69 8.50 5.60
N LYS A 277 8.79 7.54 5.34
CA LYS A 277 8.65 6.31 6.13
C LYS A 277 9.37 5.10 5.53
N ILE A 278 9.52 5.02 4.21
CA ILE A 278 10.10 3.86 3.51
C ILE A 278 11.34 4.26 2.72
N VAL A 279 11.19 5.13 1.71
CA VAL A 279 12.23 5.38 0.71
C VAL A 279 13.50 5.93 1.34
N MET A 280 13.40 7.03 2.08
CA MET A 280 14.56 7.72 2.65
C MET A 280 15.24 6.92 3.78
N PRO A 281 14.51 6.29 4.73
CA PRO A 281 15.12 5.41 5.72
C PRO A 281 15.94 4.26 5.11
N ILE A 282 15.38 3.57 4.10
CA ILE A 282 16.05 2.50 3.37
C ILE A 282 17.25 3.04 2.60
N ALA A 283 17.07 4.13 1.85
CA ALA A 283 18.15 4.71 1.05
C ALA A 283 19.33 5.21 1.89
N MET A 284 19.07 5.76 3.09
CA MET A 284 20.11 6.16 4.03
C MET A 284 20.85 4.95 4.62
N GLU A 285 20.15 3.87 4.95
CA GLU A 285 20.77 2.61 5.40
C GLU A 285 21.59 1.96 4.28
N PHE A 286 21.08 1.98 3.05
CA PHE A 286 21.78 1.49 1.87
C PHE A 286 22.99 2.35 1.52
N ALA A 287 22.99 3.64 1.80
CA ALA A 287 24.09 4.56 1.48
C ALA A 287 24.59 4.42 0.02
N PRO A 288 23.76 4.77 -0.99
CA PRO A 288 24.13 4.67 -2.40
C PRO A 288 25.26 5.64 -2.77
N GLU A 289 26.04 5.27 -3.77
CA GLU A 289 27.10 6.08 -4.37
C GLU A 289 26.65 6.86 -5.61
N LEU A 290 25.50 6.47 -6.18
CA LEU A 290 24.77 7.15 -7.25
C LEU A 290 23.26 6.90 -7.06
N VAL A 291 22.44 7.93 -7.29
CA VAL A 291 20.98 7.79 -7.40
C VAL A 291 20.57 8.02 -8.84
N ILE A 292 19.80 7.09 -9.39
CA ILE A 292 19.12 7.24 -10.68
C ILE A 292 17.62 7.27 -10.40
N ILE A 293 16.94 8.28 -10.92
CA ILE A 293 15.49 8.43 -10.82
C ILE A 293 14.91 8.04 -12.17
N SER A 294 14.18 6.93 -12.22
CA SER A 294 13.29 6.58 -13.32
C SER A 294 12.08 7.52 -13.25
N ALA A 295 12.17 8.64 -13.96
CA ALA A 295 11.33 9.79 -13.78
C ALA A 295 10.13 9.76 -14.74
N GLY A 296 9.13 8.99 -14.33
CA GLY A 296 7.78 9.03 -14.89
C GLY A 296 6.95 10.18 -14.36
N PHE A 297 6.11 10.78 -15.20
CA PHE A 297 5.19 11.85 -14.79
C PHE A 297 3.71 11.53 -15.07
N ASP A 298 3.37 10.24 -15.17
CA ASP A 298 2.00 9.77 -15.32
C ASP A 298 1.26 9.57 -13.98
N ALA A 299 1.95 9.67 -12.84
CA ALA A 299 1.30 9.84 -11.54
C ALA A 299 0.86 11.30 -11.27
N ALA A 300 1.16 12.22 -12.21
CA ALA A 300 0.89 13.63 -12.05
C ALA A 300 -0.60 13.97 -12.18
N GLU A 301 -1.00 15.04 -11.49
CA GLU A 301 -2.34 15.63 -11.66
C GLU A 301 -2.65 15.90 -13.14
N GLY A 302 -3.74 15.33 -13.63
CA GLY A 302 -4.22 15.50 -15.00
C GLY A 302 -3.71 14.46 -16.01
N ASP A 303 -3.02 13.40 -15.58
CA ASP A 303 -2.71 12.25 -16.44
C ASP A 303 -3.83 11.20 -16.41
N ASP A 304 -4.43 10.94 -17.57
CA ASP A 304 -5.58 10.04 -17.72
C ASP A 304 -5.23 8.54 -17.59
N LEU A 305 -3.94 8.17 -17.71
CA LEU A 305 -3.53 6.76 -17.58
C LEU A 305 -3.21 6.40 -16.13
N GLY A 306 -2.49 7.26 -15.41
CA GLY A 306 -2.13 6.97 -14.02
C GLY A 306 -3.23 7.24 -13.00
N GLU A 307 -4.12 8.22 -13.28
CA GLU A 307 -5.23 8.61 -12.41
C GLU A 307 -4.79 8.92 -10.96
N CYS A 308 -3.58 9.47 -10.79
CA CYS A 308 -3.07 9.98 -9.52
C CYS A 308 -3.02 11.51 -9.54
N HIS A 309 -2.67 12.11 -8.40
CA HIS A 309 -2.80 13.55 -8.14
C HIS A 309 -1.49 14.15 -7.58
N VAL A 310 -0.33 13.69 -8.06
CA VAL A 310 0.96 14.25 -7.65
C VAL A 310 1.16 15.59 -8.35
N SER A 311 1.40 16.65 -7.59
CA SER A 311 1.64 17.97 -8.14
C SER A 311 3.11 18.17 -8.55
N PRO A 312 3.43 19.17 -9.38
CA PRO A 312 4.82 19.58 -9.62
C PRO A 312 5.59 19.88 -8.32
N ALA A 313 4.91 20.40 -7.29
CA ALA A 313 5.54 20.62 -5.97
C ALA A 313 5.88 19.28 -5.29
N GLY A 314 5.00 18.27 -5.35
CA GLY A 314 5.29 16.93 -4.88
C GLY A 314 6.57 16.35 -5.49
N TYR A 315 6.71 16.43 -6.82
CA TYR A 315 7.94 16.01 -7.52
C TYR A 315 9.18 16.81 -7.10
N ALA A 316 9.07 18.11 -6.88
CA ALA A 316 10.17 18.93 -6.37
C ALA A 316 10.63 18.46 -4.97
N HIS A 317 9.70 18.22 -4.04
CA HIS A 317 10.03 17.74 -2.69
C HIS A 317 10.66 16.33 -2.72
N MET A 318 10.12 15.41 -3.52
CA MET A 318 10.71 14.08 -3.72
C MET A 318 12.14 14.17 -4.28
N THR A 319 12.35 14.99 -5.30
CA THR A 319 13.68 15.24 -5.89
C THR A 319 14.66 15.82 -4.86
N HIS A 320 14.20 16.76 -4.04
CA HIS A 320 15.02 17.41 -3.03
C HIS A 320 15.53 16.43 -1.98
N MET A 321 14.66 15.54 -1.49
CA MET A 321 15.03 14.49 -0.54
C MET A 321 16.13 13.59 -1.13
N LEU A 322 16.00 13.14 -2.38
CA LEU A 322 16.98 12.28 -3.04
C LEU A 322 18.31 12.99 -3.31
N CYS A 323 18.29 14.30 -3.55
CA CYS A 323 19.51 15.11 -3.72
C CYS A 323 20.42 15.15 -2.47
N SER A 324 19.92 14.73 -1.30
CA SER A 324 20.73 14.61 -0.08
C SER A 324 21.61 13.34 -0.05
N LEU A 325 21.29 12.34 -0.88
CA LEU A 325 22.00 11.05 -0.94
C LEU A 325 23.21 11.11 -1.88
N ALA A 326 24.10 10.11 -1.81
CA ALA A 326 25.22 9.93 -2.75
C ALA A 326 26.13 11.17 -2.94
N GLY A 327 26.24 12.04 -1.92
CA GLY A 327 26.95 13.32 -2.01
C GLY A 327 26.33 14.30 -3.04
N GLY A 328 25.07 14.08 -3.40
CA GLY A 328 24.29 14.80 -4.41
C GLY A 328 24.48 14.31 -5.84
N LYS A 329 25.06 13.13 -6.07
CA LYS A 329 25.14 12.47 -7.39
C LYS A 329 23.77 11.90 -7.78
N VAL A 330 23.00 12.67 -8.54
CA VAL A 330 21.63 12.30 -8.95
C VAL A 330 21.48 12.43 -10.46
N VAL A 331 20.92 11.41 -11.09
CA VAL A 331 20.54 11.44 -12.50
C VAL A 331 19.03 11.24 -12.60
N VAL A 332 18.35 12.16 -13.26
CA VAL A 332 16.93 12.04 -13.61
C VAL A 332 16.86 11.52 -15.04
N ALA A 333 16.21 10.39 -15.27
CA ALA A 333 16.03 9.80 -16.60
C ALA A 333 14.53 9.75 -16.92
N LEU A 334 14.11 10.42 -17.99
CA LEU A 334 12.69 10.48 -18.35
C LEU A 334 12.15 9.09 -18.72
N GLU A 335 11.02 8.71 -18.14
CA GLU A 335 10.24 7.51 -18.49
C GLU A 335 8.93 7.92 -19.19
N GLY A 336 7.75 7.57 -18.67
CA GLY A 336 6.45 7.95 -19.26
C GLY A 336 5.84 9.25 -18.67
N GLY A 337 4.53 9.45 -18.85
CA GLY A 337 3.82 10.72 -18.63
C GLY A 337 3.20 11.23 -19.92
N TYR A 338 1.88 11.28 -19.99
CA TYR A 338 1.14 11.30 -21.26
C TYR A 338 0.25 12.53 -21.42
N CYS A 339 -0.05 13.22 -20.33
CA CYS A 339 -0.52 14.61 -20.38
C CYS A 339 0.64 15.58 -20.61
N LEU A 340 0.69 16.21 -21.80
CA LEU A 340 1.81 17.08 -22.22
C LEU A 340 2.07 18.28 -21.29
N ASP A 341 1.03 18.82 -20.66
CA ASP A 341 1.19 19.94 -19.73
C ASP A 341 1.65 19.44 -18.35
N ALA A 342 1.09 18.33 -17.85
CA ALA A 342 1.47 17.74 -16.57
C ALA A 342 2.95 17.29 -16.58
N ILE A 343 3.38 16.61 -17.64
CA ILE A 343 4.78 16.16 -17.80
C ILE A 343 5.74 17.35 -17.88
N ALA A 344 5.40 18.41 -18.64
CA ALA A 344 6.26 19.58 -18.80
C ALA A 344 6.41 20.35 -17.48
N ASN A 345 5.31 20.60 -16.77
CA ASN A 345 5.33 21.32 -15.49
C ASN A 345 6.04 20.52 -14.39
N SER A 346 5.81 19.21 -14.33
CA SER A 346 6.47 18.35 -13.35
C SER A 346 7.97 18.22 -13.64
N ALA A 347 8.37 18.07 -14.90
CA ALA A 347 9.77 18.05 -15.30
C ALA A 347 10.48 19.40 -15.03
N LEU A 348 9.78 20.53 -15.20
CA LEU A 348 10.29 21.85 -14.83
C LEU A 348 10.59 21.93 -13.33
N ALA A 349 9.66 21.49 -12.47
CA ALA A 349 9.85 21.51 -11.02
C ALA A 349 11.03 20.63 -10.57
N VAL A 350 11.20 19.45 -11.18
CA VAL A 350 12.37 18.59 -10.98
C VAL A 350 13.65 19.29 -11.42
N ALA A 351 13.67 19.91 -12.61
CA ALA A 351 14.82 20.61 -13.16
C ALA A 351 15.27 21.80 -12.26
N GLN A 352 14.32 22.61 -11.80
CA GLN A 352 14.57 23.70 -10.86
C GLN A 352 15.18 23.19 -9.54
N THR A 353 14.64 22.08 -9.02
CA THR A 353 15.14 21.47 -7.79
C THR A 353 16.58 20.94 -7.94
N ILE A 354 16.90 20.26 -9.04
CA ILE A 354 18.27 19.77 -9.25
C ILE A 354 19.26 20.93 -9.48
N LEU A 355 18.82 22.04 -10.06
CA LEU A 355 19.57 23.31 -10.17
C LEU A 355 19.82 23.99 -8.81
N GLY A 356 19.12 23.57 -7.75
CA GLY A 356 19.32 24.04 -6.38
C GLY A 356 18.27 25.06 -5.92
N GLU A 357 17.18 25.25 -6.67
CA GLU A 357 16.04 26.01 -6.19
C GLU A 357 15.34 25.25 -5.05
N VAL A 358 14.75 26.00 -4.11
CA VAL A 358 14.03 25.43 -2.97
C VAL A 358 12.66 24.95 -3.47
N PRO A 359 12.22 23.72 -3.10
CA PRO A 359 10.89 23.25 -3.45
C PRO A 359 9.78 24.23 -3.04
N PRO A 360 8.70 24.37 -3.84
CA PRO A 360 7.58 25.23 -3.49
C PRO A 360 6.96 24.89 -2.13
N GLN A 361 6.41 25.90 -1.44
CA GLN A 361 5.65 25.67 -0.21
C GLN A 361 4.38 24.87 -0.52
N MET A 362 4.09 23.87 0.31
CA MET A 362 2.86 23.08 0.22
C MET A 362 1.91 23.47 1.36
N GLU A 363 0.61 23.31 1.13
CA GLU A 363 -0.43 23.52 2.14
C GLU A 363 -0.45 22.36 3.16
N SER A 364 -1.42 22.37 4.08
CA SER A 364 -1.59 21.27 5.03
C SER A 364 -1.97 19.99 4.29
N LEU A 365 -1.14 18.96 4.38
CA LEU A 365 -1.31 17.68 3.72
C LEU A 365 -1.67 16.59 4.74
N VAL A 366 -2.61 15.71 4.37
CA VAL A 366 -2.97 14.52 5.14
C VAL A 366 -3.05 13.34 4.17
N ALA A 367 -2.24 12.31 4.41
CA ALA A 367 -2.27 11.09 3.61
C ALA A 367 -3.59 10.34 3.83
N CYS A 368 -4.07 9.67 2.79
CA CYS A 368 -5.29 8.88 2.89
C CYS A 368 -5.06 7.60 3.72
N GLU A 369 -6.16 7.00 4.20
CA GLU A 369 -6.12 5.79 5.02
C GLU A 369 -5.51 4.62 4.24
N SER A 370 -5.90 4.44 2.97
CA SER A 370 -5.38 3.36 2.12
C SER A 370 -3.88 3.48 1.87
N ALA A 371 -3.35 4.68 1.66
CA ALA A 371 -1.91 4.91 1.56
C ALA A 371 -1.19 4.62 2.88
N THR A 372 -1.74 5.08 4.00
CA THR A 372 -1.15 4.88 5.34
C THR A 372 -1.07 3.39 5.69
N GLU A 373 -2.14 2.62 5.44
CA GLU A 373 -2.17 1.17 5.63
C GLU A 373 -1.19 0.45 4.70
N THR A 374 -1.10 0.89 3.44
CA THR A 374 -0.13 0.34 2.48
C THR A 374 1.31 0.56 2.94
N ILE A 375 1.63 1.78 3.40
CA ILE A 375 2.95 2.12 3.93
C ILE A 375 3.27 1.30 5.18
N TYR A 376 2.30 1.10 6.06
CA TYR A 376 2.44 0.24 7.24
C TYR A 376 2.73 -1.22 6.84
N ALA A 377 2.00 -1.77 5.88
CA ALA A 377 2.21 -3.12 5.37
C ALA A 377 3.58 -3.29 4.70
N VAL A 378 4.00 -2.31 3.90
CA VAL A 378 5.34 -2.28 3.30
C VAL A 378 6.42 -2.20 4.37
N ALA A 379 6.26 -1.35 5.39
CA ALA A 379 7.20 -1.25 6.50
C ALA A 379 7.35 -2.59 7.23
N MET A 380 6.23 -3.27 7.54
CA MET A 380 6.26 -4.61 8.15
C MET A 380 7.04 -5.61 7.28
N GLU A 381 6.77 -5.65 5.99
CA GLU A 381 7.41 -6.59 5.08
C GLU A 381 8.92 -6.31 4.95
N GLN A 382 9.29 -5.04 4.80
CA GLN A 382 10.66 -4.60 4.58
C GLN A 382 11.48 -4.55 5.88
N SER A 383 10.85 -4.49 7.06
CA SER A 383 11.52 -4.51 8.37
C SER A 383 12.35 -5.78 8.61
N LYS A 384 12.09 -6.85 7.85
CA LYS A 384 12.86 -8.10 7.82
C LYS A 384 14.28 -7.91 7.29
N TYR A 385 14.47 -6.91 6.42
CA TYR A 385 15.73 -6.67 5.69
C TYR A 385 16.39 -5.36 6.11
N TRP A 386 15.59 -4.36 6.49
CA TRP A 386 16.05 -3.00 6.80
C TRP A 386 15.82 -2.64 8.27
N LYS A 387 16.87 -2.17 8.93
CA LYS A 387 16.87 -1.87 10.37
C LYS A 387 16.15 -0.57 10.68
N ASN A 388 16.17 0.40 9.78
CA ASN A 388 15.59 1.74 9.99
C ASN A 388 14.06 1.80 9.78
N LEU A 389 13.39 0.67 9.58
CA LEU A 389 11.94 0.61 9.40
C LEU A 389 11.21 0.08 10.63
N ASP A 390 10.09 0.73 10.96
CA ASP A 390 9.13 0.33 11.98
C ASP A 390 7.72 0.31 11.37
N PRO A 391 6.82 -0.58 11.85
CA PRO A 391 7.01 -1.52 12.96
C PRO A 391 7.84 -2.75 12.56
N LYS A 392 8.44 -3.41 13.57
CA LYS A 392 9.07 -4.72 13.39
C LYS A 392 8.00 -5.82 13.37
N LYS A 393 8.19 -6.82 12.51
CA LYS A 393 7.38 -8.05 12.56
C LYS A 393 7.82 -8.91 13.75
N CYS A 394 6.88 -9.48 14.49
CA CYS A 394 7.19 -10.46 15.52
C CYS A 394 7.91 -11.68 14.94
N GLU A 395 8.72 -12.35 15.76
CA GLU A 395 9.38 -13.61 15.42
C GLU A 395 8.32 -14.67 15.03
N PRO A 396 8.62 -15.57 14.06
CA PRO A 396 7.71 -16.64 13.68
C PRO A 396 7.35 -17.51 14.89
N ILE A 397 6.05 -17.76 15.10
CA ILE A 397 5.59 -18.55 16.25
C ILE A 397 6.14 -19.98 16.21
N GLU A 398 6.40 -20.51 15.01
CA GLU A 398 6.97 -21.83 14.77
C GLU A 398 8.37 -22.00 15.39
N GLU A 399 9.12 -20.91 15.54
CA GLU A 399 10.44 -20.91 16.20
C GLU A 399 10.32 -20.93 17.73
N MET A 400 9.15 -20.59 18.26
CA MET A 400 8.85 -20.48 19.70
C MET A 400 7.95 -21.62 20.21
N GLU A 401 7.50 -22.52 19.34
CA GLU A 401 6.79 -23.73 19.77
C GLU A 401 7.74 -24.70 20.50
N PRO A 402 7.31 -25.35 21.61
CA PRO A 402 5.94 -25.43 22.14
C PRO A 402 5.62 -24.45 23.28
N VAL A 403 6.49 -23.45 23.57
CA VAL A 403 6.32 -22.59 24.74
C VAL A 403 5.40 -21.38 24.49
N ALA A 404 5.16 -21.03 23.23
CA ALA A 404 4.26 -19.95 22.86
C ALA A 404 2.77 -20.38 22.90
N THR A 405 1.91 -19.51 23.45
CA THR A 405 0.45 -19.65 23.36
C THR A 405 -0.11 -18.50 22.51
N PRO A 406 -0.83 -18.77 21.41
CA PRO A 406 -1.44 -17.74 20.60
C PRO A 406 -2.46 -16.91 21.39
N LEU A 407 -2.45 -15.59 21.19
CA LEU A 407 -3.40 -14.67 21.83
C LEU A 407 -4.88 -15.06 21.63
N PRO A 408 -5.32 -15.57 20.46
CA PRO A 408 -6.67 -16.13 20.30
C PRO A 408 -7.05 -17.21 21.33
N GLU A 409 -6.13 -18.12 21.67
CA GLU A 409 -6.41 -19.19 22.64
C GLU A 409 -6.52 -18.64 24.07
N ILE A 410 -5.73 -17.61 24.41
CA ILE A 410 -5.83 -16.90 25.70
C ILE A 410 -7.18 -16.19 25.82
N LEU A 411 -7.59 -15.45 24.79
CA LEU A 411 -8.88 -14.75 24.76
C LEU A 411 -10.06 -15.70 24.86
N LYS A 412 -9.97 -16.85 24.19
CA LYS A 412 -10.97 -17.90 24.24
C LYS A 412 -11.11 -18.46 25.66
N ALA A 413 -9.99 -18.83 26.30
CA ALA A 413 -10.01 -19.35 27.66
C ALA A 413 -10.63 -18.34 28.64
N TYR A 414 -10.24 -17.05 28.52
CA TYR A 414 -10.85 -15.96 29.28
C TYR A 414 -12.37 -15.86 29.04
N ARG A 415 -12.81 -15.91 27.77
CA ARG A 415 -14.23 -15.80 27.42
C ARG A 415 -15.04 -16.97 27.99
N GLN A 416 -14.52 -18.19 27.92
CA GLN A 416 -15.19 -19.37 28.50
C GLN A 416 -15.38 -19.23 30.01
N ASP A 417 -14.33 -18.84 30.74
CA ASP A 417 -14.42 -18.61 32.18
C ASP A 417 -15.40 -17.48 32.51
N TYR A 418 -15.31 -16.35 31.80
CA TYR A 418 -16.23 -15.22 31.98
C TYR A 418 -17.70 -15.61 31.76
N LEU A 419 -18.01 -16.36 30.70
CA LEU A 419 -19.36 -16.81 30.39
C LEU A 419 -19.90 -17.78 31.46
N PHE A 420 -19.04 -18.65 31.99
CA PHE A 420 -19.41 -19.56 33.06
C PHE A 420 -19.68 -18.82 34.38
N GLN A 421 -18.75 -17.96 34.82
CA GLN A 421 -18.86 -17.25 36.10
C GLN A 421 -20.03 -16.25 36.12
N GLU A 422 -20.16 -15.44 35.06
CA GLU A 422 -21.14 -14.35 35.04
C GLU A 422 -22.53 -14.80 34.57
N PHE A 423 -22.60 -15.78 33.65
CA PHE A 423 -23.86 -16.18 33.02
C PHE A 423 -24.26 -17.63 33.26
N GLY A 424 -23.42 -18.44 33.93
CA GLY A 424 -23.68 -19.86 34.14
C GLY A 424 -23.72 -20.65 32.83
N MET A 425 -23.10 -20.13 31.77
CA MET A 425 -23.14 -20.74 30.45
C MET A 425 -22.13 -21.88 30.34
N VAL A 426 -22.51 -22.92 29.60
CA VAL A 426 -21.70 -24.13 29.40
C VAL A 426 -21.40 -24.34 27.92
N GLU A 427 -20.27 -24.98 27.63
CA GLU A 427 -19.85 -25.27 26.25
C GLU A 427 -20.84 -26.21 25.56
N ILE A 428 -21.16 -25.92 24.30
CA ILE A 428 -21.89 -26.83 23.43
C ILE A 428 -20.89 -27.77 22.72
N PRO A 429 -21.00 -29.10 22.90
CA PRO A 429 -20.17 -30.04 22.16
C PRO A 429 -20.58 -30.06 20.68
N LEU A 430 -19.59 -29.81 19.82
CA LEU A 430 -19.71 -30.02 18.37
C LEU A 430 -19.32 -31.47 18.05
N MET A 431 -20.04 -32.12 17.13
CA MET A 431 -19.79 -33.54 16.79
C MET A 431 -19.02 -33.73 15.48
N GLN A 432 -19.01 -32.73 14.60
CA GLN A 432 -18.31 -32.82 13.31
C GLN A 432 -16.82 -32.51 13.52
N PRO A 433 -15.88 -33.40 13.14
CA PRO A 433 -14.45 -33.19 13.37
C PRO A 433 -13.91 -31.86 12.85
N ALA A 434 -14.34 -31.43 11.65
CA ALA A 434 -13.94 -30.16 11.05
C ALA A 434 -14.41 -28.94 11.87
N LEU A 435 -15.60 -29.01 12.47
CA LEU A 435 -16.12 -27.96 13.33
C LEU A 435 -15.47 -27.98 14.72
N VAL A 436 -15.18 -29.16 15.26
CA VAL A 436 -14.45 -29.32 16.53
C VAL A 436 -13.05 -28.73 16.43
N GLU A 437 -12.32 -29.04 15.36
CA GLU A 437 -10.97 -28.54 15.15
C GLU A 437 -10.93 -26.99 15.18
N ARG A 438 -11.93 -26.35 14.56
CA ARG A 438 -12.01 -24.89 14.37
C ARG A 438 -12.68 -24.14 15.51
N PHE A 439 -13.80 -24.63 16.04
CA PHE A 439 -14.70 -23.90 16.94
C PHE A 439 -14.88 -24.54 18.33
N LYS A 440 -14.15 -25.62 18.67
CA LYS A 440 -14.19 -26.18 20.04
C LYS A 440 -13.94 -25.08 21.05
N GLY A 441 -14.75 -25.01 22.11
CA GLY A 441 -14.67 -24.01 23.17
C GLY A 441 -15.03 -22.58 22.77
N GLN A 442 -15.63 -22.39 21.59
CA GLN A 442 -16.08 -21.07 21.11
C GLN A 442 -17.60 -20.92 21.10
N VAL A 443 -18.33 -21.96 21.50
CA VAL A 443 -19.79 -21.97 21.54
C VAL A 443 -20.26 -22.31 22.94
N ALA A 444 -21.12 -21.45 23.52
CA ALA A 444 -21.67 -21.66 24.85
C ALA A 444 -23.16 -21.30 24.91
N CYS A 445 -23.91 -21.97 25.79
CA CYS A 445 -25.33 -21.68 26.01
C CYS A 445 -25.69 -21.61 27.49
N THR A 446 -26.81 -20.95 27.78
CA THR A 446 -27.43 -21.02 29.11
C THR A 446 -28.05 -22.40 29.35
N SER A 447 -28.11 -22.84 30.61
CA SER A 447 -28.59 -24.18 30.98
C SER A 447 -30.06 -24.45 30.63
N ASP A 448 -30.85 -23.39 30.39
CA ASP A 448 -32.27 -23.42 30.08
C ASP A 448 -32.59 -23.35 28.57
N ILE A 449 -31.56 -23.45 27.71
CA ILE A 449 -31.70 -23.31 26.25
C ILE A 449 -32.77 -24.23 25.63
N MET A 450 -33.00 -25.41 26.21
CA MET A 450 -33.98 -26.37 25.66
C MET A 450 -35.42 -26.05 26.06
N GLN A 451 -35.63 -25.39 27.21
CA GLN A 451 -36.97 -25.17 27.79
C GLN A 451 -37.47 -23.73 27.65
N ASN A 452 -36.58 -22.75 27.46
CA ASN A 452 -36.97 -21.35 27.38
C ASN A 452 -37.63 -21.04 26.03
N GLU A 453 -38.78 -20.38 26.05
CA GLU A 453 -39.51 -20.00 24.84
C GLU A 453 -38.82 -18.90 24.02
N THR A 454 -37.93 -18.13 24.66
CA THR A 454 -37.19 -17.01 24.06
C THR A 454 -35.70 -17.28 24.07
N LEU A 455 -35.08 -17.23 22.89
CA LEU A 455 -33.66 -17.46 22.70
C LEU A 455 -33.03 -16.29 21.94
N VAL A 456 -31.94 -15.75 22.48
CA VAL A 456 -31.10 -14.77 21.80
C VAL A 456 -29.79 -15.42 21.38
N VAL A 457 -29.50 -15.42 20.08
CA VAL A 457 -28.28 -15.97 19.50
C VAL A 457 -27.33 -14.83 19.14
N PHE A 458 -26.18 -14.78 19.82
CA PHE A 458 -25.11 -13.83 19.55
C PHE A 458 -24.08 -14.50 18.64
N VAL A 459 -23.79 -13.88 17.49
CA VAL A 459 -22.79 -14.36 16.53
C VAL A 459 -21.78 -13.25 16.29
N HIS A 460 -20.54 -13.44 16.74
CA HIS A 460 -19.54 -12.37 16.77
C HIS A 460 -18.10 -12.92 16.79
N GLU A 461 -17.11 -12.04 16.72
CA GLU A 461 -15.69 -12.36 16.94
C GLU A 461 -15.23 -11.97 18.36
N LEU A 462 -14.01 -12.34 18.76
CA LEU A 462 -13.40 -12.03 20.08
C LEU A 462 -13.02 -10.55 20.25
N GLY A 463 -14.02 -9.68 20.42
CA GLY A 463 -13.81 -8.28 20.80
C GLY A 463 -12.79 -7.55 19.91
N ASN A 464 -12.19 -6.46 20.41
CA ASN A 464 -10.97 -5.91 19.80
C ASN A 464 -9.97 -5.58 20.90
N ILE A 465 -8.71 -5.92 20.67
CA ILE A 465 -7.62 -5.60 21.58
C ILE A 465 -7.08 -4.22 21.23
N ARG A 466 -6.93 -3.36 22.23
CA ARG A 466 -6.17 -2.11 22.16
C ARG A 466 -4.82 -2.36 22.75
N VAL A 467 -3.78 -2.12 21.96
CA VAL A 467 -2.40 -2.37 22.33
C VAL A 467 -1.68 -1.03 22.36
N GLU A 468 -1.05 -0.75 23.50
CA GLU A 468 0.04 0.22 23.60
C GLU A 468 1.33 -0.60 23.71
N LEU A 469 2.40 -0.17 23.04
CA LEU A 469 3.68 -0.89 23.06
C LEU A 469 4.67 -0.19 23.98
N ASN A 470 5.42 -0.96 24.78
CA ASN A 470 6.59 -0.50 25.52
C ASN A 470 7.78 -0.26 24.58
N SER A 471 7.88 -1.04 23.51
CA SER A 471 8.96 -0.97 22.52
C SER A 471 8.43 -1.33 21.13
N LEU A 472 8.67 -0.45 20.14
CA LEU A 472 8.40 -0.74 18.72
C LEU A 472 9.34 -1.82 18.16
N MET A 473 10.53 -1.96 18.72
CA MET A 473 11.57 -2.87 18.23
C MET A 473 11.28 -4.33 18.57
N TYR A 474 10.69 -4.58 19.74
CA TYR A 474 10.40 -5.94 20.23
C TYR A 474 8.91 -6.26 20.23
N CYS A 475 8.07 -5.29 19.85
CA CYS A 475 6.60 -5.40 19.91
C CYS A 475 6.08 -5.77 21.31
N ASP A 476 6.81 -5.36 22.36
CA ASP A 476 6.44 -5.63 23.75
C ASP A 476 5.17 -4.86 24.10
N VAL A 477 4.12 -5.58 24.49
CA VAL A 477 2.85 -4.99 24.91
C VAL A 477 3.02 -4.32 26.26
N ARG A 478 2.56 -3.08 26.37
CA ARG A 478 2.36 -2.38 27.63
C ARG A 478 1.07 -2.86 28.26
N GLU A 479 1.17 -3.92 29.03
CA GLU A 479 0.05 -4.67 29.59
C GLU A 479 -0.92 -3.77 30.38
N GLU A 480 -0.41 -2.81 31.16
CA GLU A 480 -1.25 -1.96 32.02
C GLU A 480 -2.13 -0.96 31.25
N HIS A 481 -1.77 -0.65 30.00
CA HIS A 481 -2.48 0.28 29.14
C HIS A 481 -3.19 -0.40 27.96
N SER A 482 -2.94 -1.71 27.80
CA SER A 482 -3.56 -2.52 26.76
C SER A 482 -4.80 -3.21 27.31
N TYR A 483 -5.88 -3.24 26.53
CA TYR A 483 -7.16 -3.74 27.03
C TYR A 483 -8.05 -4.34 25.93
N LEU A 484 -8.84 -5.35 26.30
CA LEU A 484 -9.86 -5.94 25.45
C LEU A 484 -11.16 -5.13 25.54
N VAL A 485 -11.66 -4.69 24.39
CA VAL A 485 -13.00 -4.11 24.26
C VAL A 485 -13.96 -5.19 23.79
N ASP A 486 -14.78 -5.69 24.70
CA ASP A 486 -15.81 -6.70 24.45
C ASP A 486 -17.20 -6.08 24.61
N CYS A 487 -17.77 -5.64 23.49
CA CYS A 487 -19.06 -4.97 23.47
C CYS A 487 -20.26 -5.91 23.71
N THR A 488 -20.06 -7.23 23.63
CA THR A 488 -21.15 -8.21 23.82
C THR A 488 -21.61 -8.25 25.28
N LYS A 489 -20.72 -7.96 26.23
CA LYS A 489 -20.99 -8.00 27.68
C LYS A 489 -22.23 -7.21 28.07
N GLN A 490 -22.39 -6.01 27.52
CA GLN A 490 -23.53 -5.14 27.84
C GLN A 490 -24.86 -5.72 27.31
N LEU A 491 -24.86 -6.27 26.10
CA LEU A 491 -26.04 -6.91 25.51
C LEU A 491 -26.42 -8.20 26.24
N MET A 492 -25.45 -9.04 26.59
CA MET A 492 -25.71 -10.28 27.33
C MET A 492 -26.22 -10.00 28.75
N THR A 493 -25.66 -8.99 29.42
CA THR A 493 -26.14 -8.56 30.75
C THR A 493 -27.60 -8.11 30.67
N TRP A 494 -27.97 -7.36 29.64
CA TRP A 494 -29.35 -6.96 29.40
C TRP A 494 -30.27 -8.17 29.12
N ALA A 495 -29.86 -9.09 28.25
CA ALA A 495 -30.65 -10.28 27.91
C ALA A 495 -30.86 -11.19 29.13
N LYS A 496 -29.82 -11.38 29.96
CA LYS A 496 -29.93 -12.07 31.26
C LYS A 496 -30.94 -11.38 32.18
N GLY A 497 -30.89 -10.05 32.27
CA GLY A 497 -31.84 -9.25 33.06
C GLY A 497 -33.30 -9.38 32.63
N ARG A 498 -33.55 -9.76 31.37
CA ARG A 498 -34.87 -10.07 30.83
C ARG A 498 -35.26 -11.54 30.96
N GLY A 499 -34.36 -12.41 31.42
CA GLY A 499 -34.61 -13.85 31.57
C GLY A 499 -34.65 -14.63 30.26
N TYR A 500 -34.01 -14.12 29.20
CA TYR A 500 -33.91 -14.84 27.94
C TYR A 500 -32.82 -15.91 28.00
N ALA A 501 -33.06 -17.06 27.35
CA ALA A 501 -31.97 -18.00 27.10
C ALA A 501 -31.01 -17.41 26.07
N MET A 502 -29.73 -17.76 26.17
CA MET A 502 -28.68 -17.21 25.31
C MET A 502 -27.83 -18.31 24.70
N LEU A 503 -27.45 -18.09 23.44
CA LEU A 503 -26.46 -18.87 22.72
C LEU A 503 -25.37 -17.91 22.22
N ASP A 504 -24.14 -18.10 22.69
CA ASP A 504 -22.95 -17.33 22.31
C ASP A 504 -22.15 -18.14 21.29
N VAL A 505 -21.97 -17.59 20.09
CA VAL A 505 -21.26 -18.22 18.98
C VAL A 505 -20.13 -17.30 18.52
N ASN A 506 -18.93 -17.63 18.95
CA ASN A 506 -17.73 -16.94 18.51
C ASN A 506 -17.19 -17.55 17.20
N VAL A 507 -17.05 -16.71 16.17
CA VAL A 507 -16.70 -17.13 14.80
C VAL A 507 -15.22 -16.93 14.46
N LEU A 508 -14.35 -16.70 15.44
CA LEU A 508 -12.92 -16.59 15.19
C LEU A 508 -12.35 -17.92 14.68
N GLU A 509 -11.97 -17.96 13.41
CA GLU A 509 -11.38 -19.15 12.80
C GLU A 509 -9.96 -19.39 13.35
N ARG A 510 -9.68 -20.63 13.74
CA ARG A 510 -8.31 -21.04 14.05
C ARG A 510 -7.45 -21.04 12.77
N PRO A 511 -6.31 -20.35 12.73
CA PRO A 511 -5.39 -20.43 11.62
C PRO A 511 -4.93 -21.88 11.43
N SER A 512 -5.11 -22.46 10.25
CA SER A 512 -4.55 -23.77 9.93
C SER A 512 -3.14 -23.59 9.36
N PRO A 513 -2.08 -24.19 9.95
CA PRO A 513 -0.71 -24.07 9.45
C PRO A 513 -0.49 -24.69 8.06
N LYS A 514 -1.48 -25.39 7.49
CA LYS A 514 -1.35 -26.12 6.21
C LYS A 514 -2.19 -25.58 5.05
N GLN A 515 -2.89 -24.45 5.18
CA GLN A 515 -3.69 -23.92 4.08
C GLN A 515 -3.02 -22.71 3.42
N LYS A 516 -2.48 -22.95 2.21
CA LYS A 516 -2.46 -21.91 1.17
C LYS A 516 -3.90 -21.40 1.02
N LEU A 517 -4.10 -20.09 1.07
CA LEU A 517 -5.39 -19.40 0.88
C LEU A 517 -6.12 -19.92 -0.36
N ARG A 518 -6.92 -20.97 -0.18
CA ARG A 518 -8.08 -21.26 -1.02
C ARG A 518 -9.26 -20.64 -0.29
N HIS A 519 -9.62 -19.42 -0.69
CA HIS A 519 -10.98 -18.94 -0.48
C HIS A 519 -11.94 -20.01 -1.02
N THR A 520 -12.94 -20.42 -0.22
CA THR A 520 -14.30 -20.85 -0.63
C THR A 520 -15.01 -21.83 0.33
N GLU A 521 -14.70 -21.89 1.63
CA GLU A 521 -15.53 -22.66 2.58
C GLU A 521 -16.05 -21.78 3.71
N ASP A 522 -17.38 -21.66 3.83
CA ASP A 522 -18.07 -20.92 4.89
C ASP A 522 -18.22 -21.77 6.16
N HIS A 523 -17.11 -21.98 6.88
CA HIS A 523 -17.09 -22.82 8.08
C HIS A 523 -17.93 -22.24 9.20
N ALA A 524 -17.91 -20.93 9.38
CA ALA A 524 -18.70 -20.25 10.40
C ALA A 524 -20.21 -20.35 10.12
N GLY A 525 -20.64 -20.22 8.86
CA GLY A 525 -22.03 -20.50 8.46
C GLY A 525 -22.42 -21.96 8.68
N ALA A 526 -21.53 -22.91 8.36
CA ALA A 526 -21.77 -24.34 8.62
C ALA A 526 -21.91 -24.64 10.13
N ALA A 527 -21.12 -23.99 10.98
CA ALA A 527 -21.25 -24.09 12.43
C ALA A 527 -22.62 -23.58 12.91
N LEU A 528 -23.07 -22.43 12.40
CA LEU A 528 -24.36 -21.86 12.78
C LEU A 528 -25.54 -22.71 12.30
N VAL A 529 -25.46 -23.30 11.11
CA VAL A 529 -26.45 -24.28 10.60
C VAL A 529 -26.47 -25.54 11.47
N TYR A 530 -25.31 -26.04 11.89
CA TYR A 530 -25.23 -27.18 12.81
C TYR A 530 -25.93 -26.88 14.14
N LEU A 531 -25.69 -25.70 14.74
CA LEU A 531 -26.34 -25.28 15.97
C LEU A 531 -27.85 -25.11 15.79
N TRP A 532 -28.27 -24.58 14.64
CA TRP A 532 -29.68 -24.46 14.30
C TRP A 532 -30.38 -25.82 14.27
N ASP A 533 -29.85 -26.76 13.49
CA ASP A 533 -30.48 -28.05 13.26
C ASP A 533 -30.47 -28.96 14.51
N ASN A 534 -29.43 -28.88 15.34
CA ASN A 534 -29.23 -29.82 16.46
C ASN A 534 -29.61 -29.27 17.84
N TYR A 535 -29.74 -27.94 18.00
CA TYR A 535 -30.06 -27.34 19.30
C TYR A 535 -31.27 -26.42 19.19
N ILE A 536 -31.21 -25.39 18.34
CA ILE A 536 -32.25 -24.34 18.30
C ILE A 536 -33.59 -24.92 17.83
N GLN A 537 -33.60 -25.66 16.72
CA GLN A 537 -34.83 -26.21 16.14
C GLN A 537 -35.47 -27.29 17.03
N LEU A 538 -34.67 -27.95 17.88
CA LEU A 538 -35.13 -28.99 18.80
C LEU A 538 -35.58 -28.41 20.16
N SER A 539 -35.33 -27.13 20.43
CA SER A 539 -35.75 -26.46 21.66
C SER A 539 -37.23 -26.05 21.64
N ASP A 540 -37.74 -25.70 22.82
CA ASP A 540 -39.05 -25.08 23.00
C ASP A 540 -39.08 -23.60 22.56
N ALA A 541 -37.94 -23.04 22.14
CA ALA A 541 -37.88 -21.67 21.66
C ALA A 541 -38.82 -21.48 20.46
N ARG A 542 -39.70 -20.48 20.56
CA ARG A 542 -40.60 -20.03 19.47
C ARG A 542 -40.40 -18.55 19.14
N ARG A 543 -39.63 -17.85 19.96
CA ARG A 543 -39.26 -16.45 19.83
C ARG A 543 -37.74 -16.32 19.78
N VAL A 544 -37.16 -16.52 18.60
CA VAL A 544 -35.70 -16.47 18.41
C VAL A 544 -35.28 -15.09 17.89
N ILE A 545 -34.20 -14.55 18.44
CA ILE A 545 -33.55 -13.31 17.98
C ILE A 545 -32.12 -13.65 17.55
N LEU A 546 -31.74 -13.22 16.34
CA LEU A 546 -30.38 -13.39 15.83
C LEU A 546 -29.65 -12.05 15.87
N ILE A 547 -28.48 -11.99 16.49
CA ILE A 547 -27.65 -10.78 16.57
C ILE A 547 -26.27 -11.09 16.00
N GLY A 548 -26.00 -10.59 14.79
CA GLY A 548 -24.69 -10.66 14.14
C GLY A 548 -23.91 -9.36 14.35
N HIS A 549 -22.63 -9.47 14.68
CA HIS A 549 -21.71 -8.33 14.80
C HIS A 549 -20.43 -8.58 14.00
N GLY A 550 -20.03 -7.59 13.18
CA GLY A 550 -18.82 -7.64 12.37
C GLY A 550 -18.79 -8.86 11.45
N PRO A 551 -17.74 -9.70 11.51
CA PRO A 551 -17.67 -10.95 10.74
C PRO A 551 -18.83 -11.91 11.00
N GLY A 552 -19.45 -11.87 12.18
CA GLY A 552 -20.61 -12.71 12.52
C GLY A 552 -21.86 -12.42 11.68
N CYS A 553 -21.92 -11.27 11.00
CA CYS A 553 -23.06 -10.92 10.13
C CYS A 553 -23.20 -11.85 8.92
N ALA A 554 -22.08 -12.30 8.34
CA ALA A 554 -22.09 -13.17 7.16
C ALA A 554 -22.60 -14.59 7.49
N PRO A 555 -22.13 -15.28 8.55
CA PRO A 555 -22.69 -16.56 9.00
C PRO A 555 -24.19 -16.51 9.33
N VAL A 556 -24.66 -15.43 9.98
CA VAL A 556 -26.10 -15.23 10.23
C VAL A 556 -26.88 -15.20 8.92
N MET A 557 -26.37 -14.50 7.89
CA MET A 557 -27.01 -14.48 6.59
C MET A 557 -26.96 -15.85 5.90
N SER A 558 -25.86 -16.59 6.03
CA SER A 558 -25.72 -17.95 5.51
C SER A 558 -26.77 -18.90 6.11
N LEU A 559 -27.00 -18.84 7.42
CA LEU A 559 -28.07 -19.59 8.09
C LEU A 559 -29.45 -19.25 7.51
N ILE A 560 -29.76 -17.95 7.37
CA ILE A 560 -31.06 -17.47 6.84
C ILE A 560 -31.30 -18.02 5.42
N GLN A 561 -30.24 -18.09 4.61
CA GLN A 561 -30.30 -18.58 3.24
C GLN A 561 -30.47 -20.11 3.16
N GLN A 562 -29.81 -20.86 4.06
CA GLN A 562 -29.82 -22.32 4.04
C GLN A 562 -31.05 -22.92 4.75
N ARG A 563 -31.70 -22.19 5.66
CA ARG A 563 -32.86 -22.65 6.45
C ARG A 563 -34.05 -21.67 6.42
N PRO A 564 -34.50 -21.18 5.25
CA PRO A 564 -35.44 -20.06 5.17
C PRO A 564 -36.80 -20.36 5.82
N SER A 565 -37.35 -21.57 5.63
CA SER A 565 -38.68 -21.92 6.13
C SER A 565 -38.76 -22.01 7.65
N SER A 566 -37.77 -22.61 8.31
CA SER A 566 -37.72 -22.70 9.78
C SER A 566 -37.37 -21.36 10.41
N ILE A 567 -36.49 -20.58 9.79
CA ILE A 567 -36.13 -19.23 10.21
C ILE A 567 -37.36 -18.31 10.19
N MET A 568 -38.11 -18.27 9.08
CA MET A 568 -39.30 -17.42 8.98
C MET A 568 -40.39 -17.79 10.00
N LYS A 569 -40.40 -19.04 10.48
CA LYS A 569 -41.36 -19.52 11.49
C LYS A 569 -40.96 -19.13 12.91
N MET A 570 -39.69 -19.30 13.28
CA MET A 570 -39.19 -19.21 14.66
C MET A 570 -38.51 -17.88 15.00
N VAL A 571 -37.88 -17.22 14.03
CA VAL A 571 -37.15 -15.96 14.24
C VAL A 571 -38.12 -14.79 14.22
N ARG A 572 -38.01 -13.89 15.21
CA ARG A 572 -38.83 -12.68 15.33
C ARG A 572 -38.07 -11.42 14.96
N GLY A 573 -36.74 -11.44 15.07
CA GLY A 573 -35.90 -10.29 14.77
C GLY A 573 -34.47 -10.69 14.41
N VAL A 574 -33.87 -9.97 13.48
CA VAL A 574 -32.47 -10.08 13.11
C VAL A 574 -31.79 -8.72 13.24
N VAL A 575 -30.72 -8.66 14.03
CA VAL A 575 -29.91 -7.46 14.22
C VAL A 575 -28.56 -7.72 13.57
N GLN A 576 -28.15 -6.86 12.63
CA GLN A 576 -26.83 -6.93 12.00
C GLN A 576 -26.08 -5.64 12.29
N VAL A 577 -25.01 -5.70 13.07
CA VAL A 577 -24.10 -4.57 13.27
C VAL A 577 -22.86 -4.79 12.40
N VAL A 578 -22.88 -4.23 11.19
CA VAL A 578 -21.95 -4.61 10.12
C VAL A 578 -20.59 -3.90 10.23
N GLY A 579 -20.55 -2.68 10.79
CA GLY A 579 -19.32 -1.89 10.77
C GLY A 579 -18.95 -1.47 9.36
N LEU A 580 -17.68 -1.66 8.95
CA LEU A 580 -17.17 -1.35 7.60
C LEU A 580 -17.18 -2.55 6.64
N HIS A 581 -17.69 -3.70 7.09
CA HIS A 581 -17.76 -4.89 6.25
C HIS A 581 -18.86 -4.77 5.18
N THR A 582 -18.76 -5.58 4.12
CA THR A 582 -19.81 -5.65 3.10
C THR A 582 -21.14 -6.08 3.73
N VAL A 583 -22.18 -5.28 3.53
CA VAL A 583 -23.51 -5.57 4.07
C VAL A 583 -24.08 -6.84 3.42
N PRO A 584 -24.40 -7.89 4.20
CA PRO A 584 -24.95 -9.13 3.67
C PRO A 584 -26.28 -8.90 2.93
N ALA A 585 -26.57 -9.73 1.94
CA ALA A 585 -27.77 -9.59 1.11
C ALA A 585 -28.56 -10.90 1.05
N THR A 586 -29.89 -10.80 1.03
CA THR A 586 -30.75 -11.95 0.73
C THR A 586 -30.64 -12.35 -0.75
N PRO A 587 -30.87 -13.64 -1.10
CA PRO A 587 -30.89 -14.13 -2.48
C PRO A 587 -31.91 -13.40 -3.37
N ARG A 588 -31.80 -13.55 -4.70
CA ARG A 588 -32.67 -12.85 -5.67
C ARG A 588 -34.00 -13.55 -5.94
N ASP A 589 -33.99 -14.84 -5.75
CA ASP A 589 -34.94 -15.86 -6.15
C ASP A 589 -36.05 -16.08 -5.12
N VAL A 590 -35.85 -15.73 -3.85
CA VAL A 590 -36.84 -15.92 -2.77
C VAL A 590 -37.46 -14.60 -2.33
N VAL A 591 -38.56 -14.20 -2.99
CA VAL A 591 -39.24 -12.92 -2.75
C VAL A 591 -39.83 -12.81 -1.34
N GLU A 592 -40.43 -13.89 -0.85
CA GLU A 592 -41.03 -13.95 0.50
C GLU A 592 -39.98 -13.73 1.59
N LEU A 593 -38.83 -14.40 1.48
CA LEU A 593 -37.71 -14.25 2.41
C LEU A 593 -37.18 -12.82 2.42
N ARG A 594 -37.08 -12.18 1.25
CA ARG A 594 -36.64 -10.79 1.16
C ARG A 594 -37.58 -9.84 1.88
N GLN A 595 -38.89 -10.00 1.69
CA GLN A 595 -39.87 -9.16 2.36
C GLN A 595 -39.88 -9.43 3.87
N TRP A 596 -39.85 -10.70 4.28
CA TRP A 596 -39.73 -11.07 5.68
C TRP A 596 -38.47 -10.49 6.33
N TYR A 597 -37.32 -10.57 5.66
CA TYR A 597 -36.07 -10.05 6.19
C TYR A 597 -36.12 -8.53 6.32
N TYR A 598 -36.68 -7.83 5.34
CA TYR A 598 -36.88 -6.39 5.41
C TYR A 598 -37.72 -5.99 6.64
N ASP A 599 -38.83 -6.68 6.87
CA ASP A 599 -39.76 -6.36 7.96
C ASP A 599 -39.24 -6.78 9.35
N ASN A 600 -38.32 -7.73 9.41
CA ASN A 600 -37.84 -8.34 10.65
C ASN A 600 -36.33 -8.15 10.90
N SER A 601 -35.67 -7.23 10.19
CA SER A 601 -34.26 -6.94 10.45
C SER A 601 -33.92 -5.47 10.52
N ILE A 602 -32.92 -5.19 11.37
CA ILE A 602 -32.22 -3.91 11.39
C ILE A 602 -30.75 -4.14 11.04
N VAL A 603 -30.21 -3.25 10.23
CA VAL A 603 -28.81 -3.29 9.79
C VAL A 603 -28.16 -1.97 10.11
N ILE A 604 -27.15 -1.99 10.97
CA ILE A 604 -26.51 -0.81 11.53
C ILE A 604 -25.12 -0.65 10.90
N VAL A 605 -24.89 0.52 10.31
CA VAL A 605 -23.65 0.90 9.63
C VAL A 605 -23.19 2.30 10.08
N PRO A 606 -21.89 2.63 9.97
CA PRO A 606 -21.42 4.00 10.18
C PRO A 606 -21.87 4.93 9.04
N ASN A 607 -21.93 6.25 9.29
CA ASN A 607 -22.31 7.24 8.27
C ASN A 607 -21.40 7.24 7.03
N THR A 608 -20.13 6.85 7.20
CA THR A 608 -19.11 6.80 6.15
C THR A 608 -19.15 5.52 5.32
N HIS A 609 -20.13 4.64 5.54
CA HIS A 609 -20.15 3.33 4.89
C HIS A 609 -20.39 3.41 3.37
N ASN A 610 -19.63 2.61 2.61
CA ASN A 610 -19.66 2.56 1.13
C ASN A 610 -21.04 2.24 0.54
N ILE A 611 -21.95 1.68 1.32
CA ILE A 611 -23.33 1.39 0.90
C ILE A 611 -24.11 2.63 0.46
N PHE A 612 -23.76 3.81 0.98
CA PHE A 612 -24.43 5.07 0.63
C PHE A 612 -23.96 5.67 -0.70
N HIS A 613 -22.82 5.23 -1.24
CA HIS A 613 -22.33 5.67 -2.55
C HIS A 613 -23.07 4.98 -3.71
N SER A 614 -23.72 3.84 -3.46
CA SER A 614 -24.55 3.14 -4.44
C SER A 614 -26.02 3.51 -4.27
N ALA A 615 -26.55 4.30 -5.22
CA ALA A 615 -27.98 4.70 -5.26
C ALA A 615 -28.98 3.53 -5.37
N LYS A 616 -28.50 2.30 -5.60
CA LYS A 616 -29.34 1.10 -5.66
C LYS A 616 -29.23 0.34 -4.37
N MET A 617 -30.10 0.60 -3.39
CA MET A 617 -30.44 -0.37 -2.36
C MET A 617 -31.74 -0.01 -1.64
N LEU A 618 -32.42 -1.01 -1.05
CA LEU A 618 -32.87 -0.93 0.35
C LEU A 618 -33.48 -2.27 0.82
N LYS A 619 -34.34 -2.95 0.06
CA LYS A 619 -35.07 -4.13 0.61
C LYS A 619 -34.22 -5.40 0.87
N LYS A 620 -33.29 -5.78 -0.02
CA LYS A 620 -32.51 -7.04 0.14
C LYS A 620 -31.46 -7.00 1.27
N HIS A 621 -31.21 -5.83 1.87
CA HIS A 621 -30.27 -5.67 2.97
C HIS A 621 -30.97 -5.46 4.31
N GLY A 622 -32.30 -5.51 4.39
CA GLY A 622 -33.00 -5.18 5.64
C GLY A 622 -33.21 -3.69 5.83
N THR A 623 -33.67 -3.30 7.02
CA THR A 623 -33.86 -1.88 7.36
C THR A 623 -32.53 -1.27 7.82
N ILE A 624 -31.93 -0.42 6.98
CA ILE A 624 -30.61 0.16 7.24
C ILE A 624 -30.73 1.41 8.13
N PHE A 625 -29.96 1.44 9.21
CA PHE A 625 -29.77 2.58 10.10
C PHE A 625 -28.31 3.02 10.09
N HIS A 626 -28.09 4.33 10.04
CA HIS A 626 -26.76 4.92 10.14
C HIS A 626 -26.61 5.63 11.49
N ILE A 627 -25.41 5.53 12.06
CA ILE A 627 -25.05 6.20 13.32
C ILE A 627 -23.85 7.11 13.06
N ALA A 628 -23.89 8.32 13.63
CA ALA A 628 -22.77 9.26 13.67
C ALA A 628 -21.67 8.78 14.63
N GLU A 629 -21.03 7.67 14.25
CA GLU A 629 -19.85 7.10 14.86
C GLU A 629 -19.04 6.41 13.78
N GLU A 630 -17.81 6.88 13.60
CA GLU A 630 -16.93 6.38 12.56
C GLU A 630 -16.14 5.17 13.04
N LYS A 631 -15.93 5.01 14.37
CA LYS A 631 -15.19 3.88 14.91
C LYS A 631 -16.09 2.64 14.98
N PRO A 632 -15.83 1.57 14.21
CA PRO A 632 -16.70 0.39 14.17
C PRO A 632 -16.95 -0.22 15.55
N ILE A 633 -15.93 -0.17 16.42
CA ILE A 633 -16.04 -0.73 17.77
C ILE A 633 -17.04 -0.01 18.68
N LYS A 634 -17.22 1.30 18.48
CA LYS A 634 -18.16 2.11 19.25
C LYS A 634 -19.56 2.05 18.66
N LEU A 635 -19.71 1.53 17.44
CA LEU A 635 -20.97 1.45 16.73
C LEU A 635 -21.99 0.64 17.50
N ILE A 636 -21.64 -0.59 17.92
CA ILE A 636 -22.54 -1.46 18.69
C ILE A 636 -22.91 -0.86 20.06
N ILE A 637 -21.97 -0.18 20.72
CA ILE A 637 -22.21 0.50 22.01
C ILE A 637 -23.23 1.62 21.82
N LYS A 638 -23.05 2.46 20.80
CA LYS A 638 -23.99 3.55 20.48
C LYS A 638 -25.33 3.04 19.95
N ALA A 639 -25.33 1.91 19.24
CA ALA A 639 -26.54 1.29 18.71
C ALA A 639 -27.38 0.58 19.78
N MET A 640 -26.77 0.27 20.94
CA MET A 640 -27.37 -0.58 21.97
C MET A 640 -28.81 -0.19 22.35
N PRO A 641 -29.16 1.09 22.63
CA PRO A 641 -30.53 1.45 22.99
C PRO A 641 -31.53 1.14 21.86
N GLY A 642 -31.12 1.32 20.61
CA GLY A 642 -31.94 1.00 19.44
C GLY A 642 -32.10 -0.51 19.24
N ILE A 643 -31.04 -1.28 19.48
CA ILE A 643 -31.07 -2.75 19.43
C ILE A 643 -32.03 -3.30 20.49
N GLN A 644 -31.91 -2.84 21.75
CA GLN A 644 -32.77 -3.28 22.85
C GLN A 644 -34.24 -3.01 22.55
N ARG A 645 -34.57 -1.78 22.12
CA ARG A 645 -35.92 -1.39 21.76
C ARG A 645 -36.49 -2.24 20.62
N PHE A 646 -35.71 -2.46 19.57
CA PHE A 646 -36.13 -3.31 18.46
C PHE A 646 -36.44 -4.75 18.90
N VAL A 647 -35.59 -5.33 19.75
CA VAL A 647 -35.80 -6.69 20.25
C VAL A 647 -37.03 -6.76 21.14
N GLU A 648 -37.22 -5.81 22.05
CA GLU A 648 -38.40 -5.75 22.94
C GLU A 648 -39.71 -5.60 22.13
N ASP A 649 -39.71 -4.75 21.09
CA ASP A 649 -40.85 -4.58 20.20
C ASP A 649 -41.16 -5.88 19.43
N LYS A 650 -40.14 -6.60 18.96
CA LYS A 650 -40.30 -7.88 18.24
C LYS A 650 -40.74 -9.04 19.13
N LEU A 651 -40.41 -8.99 20.42
CA LEU A 651 -40.83 -9.98 21.41
C LEU A 651 -42.20 -9.66 22.04
N GLY A 652 -42.76 -8.48 21.77
CA GLY A 652 -44.06 -8.04 22.30
C GLY A 652 -44.00 -7.55 23.75
N GLU A 653 -42.82 -7.11 24.20
CA GLU A 653 -42.53 -6.71 25.58
C GLU A 653 -42.44 -5.18 25.75
N GLY A 654 -42.78 -4.44 24.70
CA GLY A 654 -42.87 -2.97 24.70
C GLY A 654 -43.86 -2.46 25.76
N THR A 655 -43.47 -1.38 26.42
CA THR A 655 -44.18 -0.74 27.53
C THR A 655 -45.67 -0.57 27.20
N LYS A 656 -46.55 -1.24 27.94
CA LYS A 656 -47.93 -0.78 28.11
C LYS A 656 -47.86 0.58 28.80
N VAL A 657 -47.79 1.64 28.00
CA VAL A 657 -48.17 2.98 28.49
C VAL A 657 -49.65 2.87 28.80
N ASN A 658 -49.97 2.62 30.07
CA ASN A 658 -51.31 2.83 30.59
C ASN A 658 -51.71 4.26 30.21
N GLY A 659 -52.89 4.39 29.60
CA GLY A 659 -53.38 5.65 29.10
C GLY A 659 -53.43 6.71 30.18
N ASP A 660 -53.05 7.92 29.81
CA ASP A 660 -53.93 9.04 29.97
C ASP A 660 -53.89 9.89 28.71
N SER A 661 -55.09 10.13 28.19
CA SER A 661 -55.40 11.17 27.23
C SER A 661 -55.02 12.54 27.81
N ASP A 662 -54.19 13.31 27.12
CA ASP A 662 -54.58 14.65 26.63
C ASP A 662 -53.42 15.39 25.94
N ARG A 663 -53.68 15.72 24.67
CA ARG A 663 -53.14 16.81 23.82
C ARG A 663 -51.69 16.78 23.35
#